data_AF-A0ABC9C2W9-F1
#
_entry.id   AF-A0ABC9C2W9-F1
#
_cell.length_a   1.000
_cell.length_b   1.000
_cell.length_c   1.000
_cell.angle_alpha   90.00
_cell.angle_beta   90.00
_cell.angle_gamma   90.00
#
_symmetry.space_group_name_H-M   'P 1'
#
loop_
_entity.id
_entity.type
_entity.pdbx_description
1 polymer ?
#
loop_
_entity_poly.entity_id
_entity_poly.type
_entity_poly.pdbx_seq_one_letter_code
_entity_poly.pdbx_strand_id
1 'polypeptide(L)'
;MREMGYDIEDFIDDFLHRAGSGSANSVFIDEISIFIKTLRDHMEAAKHVKELKTHLKEINEQPKRYKFGEYVSRSGSVAIDHRLAALYSDEANLVGVEGPREDIIKLLADMDQQLKVLSIVGFGGLGKTTLAKEVYHKIGGQFDVMAFISVSQKPDIRRLLHGIQLELGMKESPSTFNVKFMIEDIRKHLQHNRYIVVLDDLWDAPTWDMICSAFPENEDSEIRRNELISQWIAEGFVHNSHGQILEDVAKSYFSELLNRSLIQPANTNYGRVVSCRVHDVILDFILTLCTEANFISVAYTLDEMTGQHEYKIRRLLLGPRIGDTGDTYTAISGTTAISLSHIRSLQLFGQSLPVLSSKYLQVLILETERVDLTAIGQLFQLRYLNVSARAIELPTEIQGLQYLATFQIFFINGITLPPDIFGLPRLSHLIVPLSTRLPDGIGKTKSLCTVSGFDISDFKNVSDLGVLTNLRDLNLYRSKQVLTDTKIDALTTSLAKLCNLRNLCICSVGQWTHDVNDRLGSLSHPPSFHIEKLELIRWLLPRVPRWINGDLQNLIRLNLSVKETSTNEVCILGELPSLNDLYLWVQNCPQERGSIVFGPLGFPALEHLKIYCGGDLLSCLRFEAGVMPSLKKLTVSYMDHEWSGTAPVGIEHLLNLREIQLFPSSDSGTVDKDRIRRAFTDVIEAHDDGMVRS
;
A
#
# COMPACT_ATOMS: atom_id res chain seq x y z
N MET A 1 9.56 -4.16 -36.45
CA MET A 1 8.77 -5.27 -35.83
C MET A 1 7.88 -4.80 -34.68
N ARG A 2 8.39 -4.15 -33.60
CA ARG A 2 7.50 -3.71 -32.50
C ARG A 2 6.44 -2.69 -32.96
N GLU A 3 6.86 -1.64 -33.69
CA GLU A 3 5.95 -0.68 -34.35
C GLU A 3 4.91 -1.37 -35.25
N MET A 4 5.32 -2.36 -36.06
CA MET A 4 4.40 -3.14 -36.90
C MET A 4 3.36 -3.92 -36.08
N GLY A 5 3.72 -4.41 -34.88
CA GLY A 5 2.76 -4.98 -33.93
C GLY A 5 1.80 -3.92 -33.39
N TYR A 6 2.33 -2.74 -33.03
CA TYR A 6 1.54 -1.58 -32.63
C TYR A 6 0.55 -1.13 -33.73
N ASP A 7 0.93 -1.17 -35.01
CA ASP A 7 0.03 -0.87 -36.14
C ASP A 7 -1.08 -1.91 -36.30
N ILE A 8 -0.79 -3.20 -36.08
CA ILE A 8 -1.78 -4.29 -36.05
C ILE A 8 -2.77 -4.09 -34.91
N GLU A 9 -2.29 -3.74 -33.71
CA GLU A 9 -3.15 -3.49 -32.55
C GLU A 9 -4.07 -2.27 -32.76
N ASP A 10 -3.55 -1.17 -33.33
CA ASP A 10 -4.36 0.02 -33.66
C ASP A 10 -5.44 -0.30 -34.71
N PHE A 11 -5.10 -1.07 -35.74
CA PHE A 11 -6.05 -1.52 -36.75
C PHE A 11 -7.15 -2.42 -36.16
N ILE A 12 -6.81 -3.32 -35.23
CA ILE A 12 -7.77 -4.17 -34.52
C ILE A 12 -8.67 -3.33 -33.61
N ASP A 13 -8.11 -2.38 -32.85
CA ASP A 13 -8.88 -1.49 -31.97
C ASP A 13 -9.89 -0.62 -32.77
N ASP A 14 -9.48 -0.08 -33.93
CA ASP A 14 -10.37 0.67 -34.83
C ASP A 14 -11.42 -0.21 -35.53
N PHE A 15 -11.06 -1.43 -35.93
CA PHE A 15 -12.00 -2.40 -36.47
C PHE A 15 -13.07 -2.78 -35.45
N LEU A 16 -12.69 -3.08 -34.20
CA LEU A 16 -13.62 -3.43 -33.13
C LEU A 16 -14.59 -2.28 -32.81
N HIS A 17 -14.12 -1.03 -32.83
CA HIS A 17 -14.97 0.15 -32.66
C HIS A 17 -16.01 0.27 -33.79
N ARG A 18 -15.57 0.23 -35.05
CA ARG A 18 -16.45 0.40 -36.22
C ARG A 18 -17.41 -0.78 -36.44
N ALA A 19 -16.97 -2.01 -36.11
CA ALA A 19 -17.83 -3.20 -36.15
C ALA A 19 -18.98 -3.10 -35.15
N GLY A 20 -18.73 -2.54 -33.95
CA GLY A 20 -19.78 -2.25 -32.96
C GLY A 20 -20.80 -1.20 -33.41
N SER A 21 -20.43 -0.29 -34.34
CA SER A 21 -21.32 0.77 -34.84
C SER A 21 -22.14 0.39 -36.08
N GLY A 22 -22.11 -0.88 -36.52
CA GLY A 22 -23.01 -1.41 -37.56
C GLY A 22 -22.81 -0.86 -38.98
N SER A 23 -21.69 -0.21 -39.28
CA SER A 23 -21.41 0.41 -40.58
C SER A 23 -20.21 -0.26 -41.27
N ALA A 24 -20.49 -1.09 -42.28
CA ALA A 24 -19.47 -1.75 -43.10
C ALA A 24 -19.73 -1.47 -44.59
N ASN A 25 -18.97 -0.50 -45.14
CA ASN A 25 -19.05 -0.06 -46.53
C ASN A 25 -17.74 -0.34 -47.28
N SER A 26 -17.75 -0.21 -48.61
CA SER A 26 -16.63 -0.53 -49.52
C SER A 26 -15.27 0.04 -49.12
N VAL A 27 -15.23 1.24 -48.54
CA VAL A 27 -14.02 1.93 -48.02
C VAL A 27 -13.20 1.02 -47.08
N PHE A 28 -13.85 0.13 -46.34
CA PHE A 28 -13.20 -0.81 -45.44
C PHE A 28 -12.33 -1.84 -46.17
N ILE A 29 -12.71 -2.26 -47.39
CA ILE A 29 -11.93 -3.19 -48.21
C ILE A 29 -10.65 -2.50 -48.70
N ASP A 30 -10.73 -1.21 -49.04
CA ASP A 30 -9.58 -0.41 -49.44
C ASP A 30 -8.62 -0.14 -48.27
N GLU A 31 -9.14 0.19 -47.08
CA GLU A 31 -8.34 0.28 -45.84
C GLU A 31 -7.63 -1.05 -45.50
N ILE A 32 -8.33 -2.19 -45.57
CA ILE A 32 -7.71 -3.53 -45.41
C ILE A 32 -6.60 -3.74 -46.46
N SER A 33 -6.86 -3.41 -47.72
CA SER A 33 -5.91 -3.60 -48.83
C SER A 33 -4.63 -2.78 -48.64
N ILE A 34 -4.79 -1.51 -48.24
CA ILE A 34 -3.68 -0.61 -47.90
C ILE A 34 -2.91 -1.13 -46.67
N PHE A 35 -3.61 -1.63 -45.64
CA PHE A 35 -2.98 -2.16 -44.44
C PHE A 35 -2.18 -3.44 -44.73
N ILE A 36 -2.76 -4.41 -45.45
CA ILE A 36 -2.07 -5.65 -45.87
C ILE A 36 -0.85 -5.35 -46.74
N LYS A 37 -0.92 -4.34 -47.61
CA LYS A 37 0.23 -3.88 -48.39
C LYS A 37 1.32 -3.28 -47.50
N THR A 38 0.96 -2.35 -46.63
CA THR A 38 1.88 -1.72 -45.66
C THR A 38 2.56 -2.75 -44.74
N LEU A 39 1.86 -3.80 -44.32
CA LEU A 39 2.45 -4.91 -43.57
C LEU A 39 3.49 -5.69 -44.39
N ARG A 40 3.19 -5.97 -45.67
CA ARG A 40 4.10 -6.71 -46.57
C ARG A 40 5.41 -5.95 -46.78
N ASP A 41 5.29 -4.68 -47.13
CA ASP A 41 6.43 -3.81 -47.44
C ASP A 41 7.35 -3.67 -46.19
N HIS A 42 6.77 -3.59 -44.98
CA HIS A 42 7.54 -3.59 -43.72
C HIS A 42 8.11 -4.97 -43.32
N MET A 43 7.48 -6.10 -43.68
CA MET A 43 8.07 -7.43 -43.47
C MET A 43 9.33 -7.64 -44.31
N GLU A 44 9.34 -7.13 -45.54
CA GLU A 44 10.48 -7.18 -46.44
C GLU A 44 11.65 -6.32 -45.90
N ALA A 45 11.37 -5.10 -45.44
CA ALA A 45 12.35 -4.27 -44.73
C ALA A 45 12.88 -4.93 -43.44
N ALA A 46 12.00 -5.54 -42.62
CA ALA A 46 12.39 -6.20 -41.37
C ALA A 46 13.30 -7.43 -41.60
N LYS A 47 13.16 -8.11 -42.74
CA LYS A 47 14.07 -9.19 -43.16
C LYS A 47 15.49 -8.64 -43.39
N HIS A 48 15.63 -7.56 -44.14
CA HIS A 48 16.93 -6.93 -44.41
C HIS A 48 17.59 -6.35 -43.15
N VAL A 49 16.81 -5.80 -42.20
CA VAL A 49 17.36 -5.39 -40.89
C VAL A 49 17.89 -6.58 -40.08
N LYS A 50 17.28 -7.77 -40.20
CA LYS A 50 17.76 -9.00 -39.56
C LYS A 50 19.07 -9.51 -40.18
N GLU A 51 19.19 -9.42 -41.51
CA GLU A 51 20.40 -9.72 -42.27
C GLU A 51 21.55 -8.75 -41.90
N LEU A 52 21.28 -7.43 -41.84
CA LEU A 52 22.23 -6.43 -41.36
C LEU A 52 22.66 -6.65 -39.90
N LYS A 53 21.74 -7.01 -39.00
CA LYS A 53 22.06 -7.31 -37.59
C LYS A 53 22.83 -8.62 -37.41
N THR A 54 22.83 -9.52 -38.40
CA THR A 54 23.74 -10.68 -38.40
C THR A 54 25.14 -10.26 -38.86
N HIS A 55 25.28 -9.55 -39.98
CA HIS A 55 26.57 -9.04 -40.44
C HIS A 55 27.27 -8.10 -39.44
N LEU A 56 26.54 -7.20 -38.76
CA LEU A 56 27.13 -6.35 -37.71
C LEU A 56 27.62 -7.16 -36.50
N LYS A 57 27.07 -8.35 -36.25
CA LYS A 57 27.54 -9.24 -35.20
C LYS A 57 28.80 -10.01 -35.61
N GLU A 58 28.87 -10.43 -36.88
CA GLU A 58 30.08 -11.02 -37.49
C GLU A 58 31.25 -10.03 -37.51
N ILE A 59 30.99 -8.76 -37.83
CA ILE A 59 32.00 -7.68 -37.83
C ILE A 59 32.58 -7.40 -36.43
N ASN A 60 31.84 -7.70 -35.36
CA ASN A 60 32.24 -7.42 -33.98
C ASN A 60 33.11 -8.53 -33.33
N GLU A 61 33.41 -9.63 -34.04
CA GLU A 61 34.13 -10.80 -33.49
C GLU A 61 35.45 -11.14 -34.22
N GLN A 62 36.42 -10.19 -34.33
CA GLN A 62 37.88 -10.47 -34.39
C GLN A 62 38.76 -9.17 -34.23
N PRO A 63 40.07 -9.23 -33.85
CA PRO A 63 40.47 -8.50 -32.62
C PRO A 63 41.86 -7.80 -32.57
N LYS A 64 42.05 -6.97 -31.53
CA LYS A 64 43.32 -6.66 -30.79
C LYS A 64 44.57 -6.15 -31.55
N ARG A 65 44.88 -4.84 -31.39
CA ARG A 65 46.20 -4.14 -31.29
C ARG A 65 45.88 -2.69 -30.82
N TYR A 66 46.58 -1.99 -29.90
CA TYR A 66 48.02 -1.78 -29.64
C TYR A 66 48.37 -1.65 -28.12
N LYS A 67 49.61 -1.27 -27.75
CA LYS A 67 50.11 -1.04 -26.36
C LYS A 67 51.29 -0.03 -26.31
N PHE A 68 51.66 0.46 -25.09
CA PHE A 68 52.73 1.45 -24.72
C PHE A 68 52.45 2.94 -25.06
N GLY A 69 52.87 3.96 -24.28
CA GLY A 69 53.41 4.02 -22.90
C GLY A 69 54.07 5.38 -22.48
N GLU A 70 53.87 5.85 -21.23
CA GLU A 70 54.74 6.78 -20.41
C GLU A 70 54.97 8.26 -20.89
N TYR A 71 55.51 9.29 -20.18
CA TYR A 71 55.92 9.69 -18.78
C TYR A 71 56.19 11.26 -18.74
N VAL A 72 56.51 12.08 -17.70
CA VAL A 72 56.57 12.10 -16.20
C VAL A 72 56.87 13.55 -15.65
N SER A 73 56.63 13.86 -14.34
CA SER A 73 57.20 14.99 -13.49
C SER A 73 56.74 16.46 -13.73
N ARG A 74 56.70 17.44 -12.78
CA ARG A 74 56.90 17.64 -11.29
C ARG A 74 56.51 19.13 -10.94
N SER A 75 56.53 19.79 -9.74
CA SER A 75 56.56 19.62 -8.24
C SER A 75 56.38 21.06 -7.62
N GLY A 76 56.09 21.41 -6.36
CA GLY A 76 55.70 20.71 -5.10
C GLY A 76 56.56 21.11 -3.86
N SER A 77 56.11 21.99 -2.93
CA SER A 77 56.72 22.28 -1.59
C SER A 77 55.83 23.13 -0.63
N VAL A 78 56.21 23.30 0.66
CA VAL A 78 55.36 23.77 1.82
C VAL A 78 56.14 24.57 2.89
N ALA A 79 55.50 25.52 3.63
CA ALA A 79 55.88 25.98 5.00
C ALA A 79 54.75 26.76 5.73
N ILE A 80 54.78 26.83 7.08
CA ILE A 80 53.79 27.45 8.01
C ILE A 80 54.54 28.11 9.20
N ASP A 81 53.96 29.11 9.91
CA ASP A 81 54.20 29.28 11.36
C ASP A 81 53.02 29.91 12.13
N HIS A 82 52.96 29.67 13.45
CA HIS A 82 51.98 30.14 14.43
C HIS A 82 52.37 31.49 15.06
N ARG A 83 51.39 32.32 15.50
CA ARG A 83 51.42 32.92 16.87
C ARG A 83 50.17 33.66 17.40
N LEU A 84 48.95 33.45 16.87
CA LEU A 84 47.72 34.05 17.41
C LEU A 84 46.68 33.04 17.96
N ALA A 85 47.15 31.91 18.49
CA ALA A 85 46.37 31.15 19.47
C ALA A 85 46.38 31.93 20.81
N ALA A 86 45.23 32.47 21.24
CA ALA A 86 45.09 33.13 22.54
C ALA A 86 43.65 33.33 23.05
N LEU A 87 42.68 33.72 22.20
CA LEU A 87 41.49 34.45 22.69
C LEU A 87 40.17 33.67 22.81
N TYR A 88 39.94 32.59 22.06
CA TYR A 88 38.73 31.78 22.18
C TYR A 88 39.06 30.29 22.09
N SER A 89 39.32 29.69 23.24
CA SER A 89 39.61 28.27 23.38
C SER A 89 38.48 27.56 24.13
N ASP A 90 37.80 26.62 23.46
CA ASP A 90 37.42 25.36 24.13
C ASP A 90 37.27 24.13 23.20
N GLU A 91 37.74 24.21 21.94
CA GLU A 91 37.83 23.05 21.02
C GLU A 91 39.24 22.41 21.02
N ALA A 92 40.26 23.15 21.45
CA ALA A 92 41.68 22.86 21.20
C ALA A 92 42.29 21.68 22.00
N ASN A 93 41.50 20.91 22.76
CA ASN A 93 41.96 19.82 23.61
C ASN A 93 41.55 18.41 23.09
N LEU A 94 40.92 18.31 21.92
CA LEU A 94 40.40 17.05 21.35
C LEU A 94 41.47 16.18 20.65
N VAL A 95 42.49 15.78 21.40
CA VAL A 95 43.58 14.94 20.88
C VAL A 95 43.09 13.53 20.53
N GLY A 96 43.34 13.09 19.29
CA GLY A 96 43.05 11.73 18.81
C GLY A 96 41.70 11.53 18.12
N VAL A 97 40.83 12.55 18.08
CA VAL A 97 39.51 12.47 17.43
C VAL A 97 39.61 12.53 15.89
N GLU A 98 40.72 13.05 15.35
CA GLU A 98 40.86 13.39 13.93
C GLU A 98 40.73 12.19 12.97
N GLY A 99 41.39 11.06 13.27
CA GLY A 99 41.34 9.87 12.41
C GLY A 99 39.92 9.30 12.27
N PRO A 100 39.26 8.93 13.38
CA PRO A 100 37.87 8.48 13.37
C PRO A 100 36.89 9.49 12.73
N ARG A 101 37.15 10.80 12.88
CA ARG A 101 36.37 11.86 12.22
C ARG A 101 36.48 11.77 10.69
N GLU A 102 37.68 11.62 10.13
CA GLU A 102 37.82 11.48 8.66
C GLU A 102 37.27 10.15 8.13
N ASP A 103 37.42 9.05 8.87
CA ASP A 103 36.85 7.75 8.48
C ASP A 103 35.31 7.80 8.44
N ILE A 104 34.66 8.43 9.43
CA ILE A 104 33.21 8.67 9.43
C ILE A 104 32.80 9.57 8.26
N ILE A 105 33.52 10.68 8.03
CA ILE A 105 33.22 11.60 6.93
C ILE A 105 33.33 10.90 5.58
N LYS A 106 34.31 10.00 5.42
CA LYS A 106 34.46 9.17 4.21
C LYS A 106 33.29 8.22 3.97
N LEU A 107 32.74 7.61 5.04
CA LEU A 107 31.53 6.77 4.93
C LEU A 107 30.27 7.59 4.54
N LEU A 108 30.23 8.86 4.93
CA LEU A 108 29.14 9.79 4.61
C LEU A 108 29.34 10.55 3.27
N ALA A 109 30.46 10.35 2.59
CA ALA A 109 30.82 11.08 1.37
C ALA A 109 30.36 10.43 0.05
N ASP A 110 29.99 9.15 0.03
CA ASP A 110 29.48 8.49 -1.18
C ASP A 110 28.07 9.00 -1.56
N MET A 111 27.88 9.27 -2.84
CA MET A 111 26.74 10.02 -3.39
C MET A 111 25.47 9.17 -3.66
N ASP A 112 25.35 7.98 -3.07
CA ASP A 112 24.17 7.11 -3.23
C ASP A 112 22.92 7.75 -2.62
N GLN A 113 21.77 7.55 -3.28
CA GLN A 113 20.46 8.05 -2.84
C GLN A 113 19.79 7.21 -1.74
N GLN A 114 20.50 6.27 -1.12
CA GLN A 114 19.96 5.42 -0.04
C GLN A 114 20.17 6.08 1.34
N LEU A 115 19.23 5.86 2.27
CA LEU A 115 19.34 6.29 3.67
C LEU A 115 20.53 5.59 4.35
N LYS A 116 21.57 6.36 4.69
CA LYS A 116 22.79 5.87 5.37
C LYS A 116 22.68 6.01 6.87
N VAL A 117 22.62 4.88 7.58
CA VAL A 117 22.60 4.79 9.04
C VAL A 117 23.99 4.44 9.55
N LEU A 118 24.51 5.22 10.49
CA LEU A 118 25.80 5.00 11.13
C LEU A 118 25.68 5.08 12.65
N SER A 119 26.20 4.09 13.37
CA SER A 119 26.13 4.02 14.83
C SER A 119 27.52 4.16 15.48
N ILE A 120 27.65 5.07 16.44
CA ILE A 120 28.88 5.29 17.21
C ILE A 120 28.72 4.62 18.58
N VAL A 121 29.16 3.37 18.68
CA VAL A 121 28.98 2.51 19.88
C VAL A 121 30.23 2.50 20.76
N GLY A 122 30.03 2.48 22.08
CA GLY A 122 31.12 2.36 23.06
C GLY A 122 30.70 2.77 24.48
N PHE A 123 31.54 2.46 25.46
CA PHE A 123 31.31 2.76 26.87
C PHE A 123 31.13 4.27 27.16
N GLY A 124 30.56 4.58 28.34
CA GLY A 124 30.43 5.95 28.82
C GLY A 124 31.79 6.64 28.99
N GLY A 125 31.84 7.95 28.75
CA GLY A 125 33.06 8.76 28.88
C GLY A 125 34.03 8.69 27.69
N LEU A 126 33.86 7.80 26.71
CA LEU A 126 34.75 7.67 25.54
C LEU A 126 34.62 8.78 24.47
N GLY A 127 34.01 9.93 24.78
CA GLY A 127 33.91 11.06 23.85
C GLY A 127 33.02 10.84 22.61
N LYS A 128 32.08 9.87 22.63
CA LYS A 128 31.21 9.53 21.48
C LYS A 128 30.44 10.73 20.94
N THR A 129 29.71 11.43 21.82
CA THR A 129 29.00 12.69 21.55
C THR A 129 29.93 13.78 21.02
N THR A 130 31.18 13.81 21.48
CA THR A 130 32.21 14.76 21.03
C THR A 130 32.63 14.48 19.60
N LEU A 131 32.90 13.21 19.25
CA LEU A 131 33.16 12.77 17.87
C LEU A 131 31.96 13.03 16.95
N ALA A 132 30.74 12.76 17.41
CA ALA A 132 29.52 13.05 16.66
C ALA A 132 29.36 14.55 16.36
N LYS A 133 29.63 15.42 17.35
CA LYS A 133 29.62 16.88 17.18
C LYS A 133 30.74 17.36 16.24
N GLU A 134 31.95 16.83 16.37
CA GLU A 134 33.07 17.12 15.47
C GLU A 134 32.77 16.79 14.00
N VAL A 135 32.13 15.65 13.74
CA VAL A 135 31.65 15.28 12.40
C VAL A 135 30.56 16.26 11.93
N TYR A 136 29.52 16.46 12.74
CA TYR A 136 28.36 17.30 12.41
C TYR A 136 28.75 18.73 12.00
N HIS A 137 29.58 19.41 12.80
CA HIS A 137 30.03 20.78 12.48
C HIS A 137 30.91 20.80 11.22
N LYS A 138 31.73 19.77 10.98
CA LYS A 138 32.65 19.74 9.84
C LYS A 138 31.97 19.46 8.49
N ILE A 139 30.89 18.69 8.47
CA ILE A 139 30.16 18.37 7.22
C ILE A 139 28.84 19.11 7.04
N GLY A 140 28.35 19.84 8.06
CA GLY A 140 27.04 20.48 8.03
C GLY A 140 26.76 21.36 6.80
N GLY A 141 27.76 22.11 6.33
CA GLY A 141 27.67 22.92 5.10
C GLY A 141 27.55 22.13 3.79
N GLN A 142 27.37 20.80 3.84
CA GLN A 142 27.11 19.92 2.69
C GLN A 142 25.66 19.39 2.66
N PHE A 143 24.84 19.73 3.66
CA PHE A 143 23.47 19.25 3.84
C PHE A 143 22.50 20.45 3.85
N ASP A 144 21.34 20.28 3.21
CA ASP A 144 20.33 21.34 3.08
C ASP A 144 19.56 21.59 4.38
N VAL A 145 19.39 20.53 5.18
CA VAL A 145 18.72 20.57 6.49
C VAL A 145 19.48 19.69 7.49
N MET A 146 19.59 20.14 8.73
CA MET A 146 20.34 19.46 9.79
C MET A 146 19.54 19.42 11.09
N ALA A 147 19.77 18.41 11.93
CA ALA A 147 19.31 18.43 13.32
C ALA A 147 20.28 17.65 14.25
N PHE A 148 20.49 18.15 15.47
CA PHE A 148 21.25 17.46 16.52
C PHE A 148 20.40 17.30 17.78
N ILE A 149 20.10 16.07 18.19
CA ILE A 149 19.03 15.79 19.14
C ILE A 149 19.47 14.73 20.15
N SER A 150 19.57 15.09 21.44
CA SER A 150 19.84 14.13 22.51
C SER A 150 18.55 13.41 22.93
N VAL A 151 18.57 12.08 22.88
CA VAL A 151 17.48 11.18 23.27
C VAL A 151 17.60 10.90 24.78
N SER A 152 16.46 10.89 25.49
CA SER A 152 16.44 10.57 26.92
C SER A 152 16.23 9.07 27.16
N GLN A 153 16.62 8.58 28.34
CA GLN A 153 16.37 7.19 28.80
C GLN A 153 14.88 6.80 28.89
N LYS A 154 13.97 7.77 28.77
CA LYS A 154 12.51 7.57 28.72
C LYS A 154 11.95 8.57 27.69
N PRO A 155 12.07 8.29 26.38
CA PRO A 155 11.78 9.26 25.35
C PRO A 155 10.27 9.46 25.18
N ASP A 156 9.82 10.69 25.37
CA ASP A 156 8.50 11.14 24.92
C ASP A 156 8.59 11.36 23.41
N ILE A 157 8.13 10.38 22.62
CA ILE A 157 8.21 10.39 21.15
C ILE A 157 7.54 11.65 20.56
N ARG A 158 6.45 12.17 21.16
CA ARG A 158 5.79 13.38 20.65
C ARG A 158 6.65 14.62 20.88
N ARG A 159 7.29 14.75 22.04
CA ARG A 159 8.23 15.85 22.33
C ARG A 159 9.54 15.71 21.55
N LEU A 160 9.99 14.48 21.29
CA LEU A 160 11.16 14.21 20.49
C LEU A 160 10.94 14.59 19.02
N LEU A 161 9.83 14.13 18.41
CA LEU A 161 9.42 14.51 17.04
C LEU A 161 9.22 16.02 16.90
N HIS A 162 8.59 16.68 17.88
CA HIS A 162 8.49 18.14 17.91
C HIS A 162 9.86 18.83 18.05
N GLY A 163 10.82 18.20 18.74
CA GLY A 163 12.23 18.62 18.74
C GLY A 163 12.86 18.52 17.36
N ILE A 164 12.62 17.43 16.61
CA ILE A 164 13.06 17.30 15.21
C ILE A 164 12.45 18.43 14.37
N GLN A 165 11.14 18.66 14.46
CA GLN A 165 10.46 19.72 13.70
C GLN A 165 11.04 21.13 13.96
N LEU A 166 11.43 21.44 15.20
CA LEU A 166 12.05 22.72 15.56
C LEU A 166 13.47 22.85 15.00
N GLU A 167 14.33 21.83 15.16
CA GLU A 167 15.70 21.83 14.64
C GLU A 167 15.75 21.88 13.10
N LEU A 168 14.82 21.19 12.42
CA LEU A 168 14.63 21.28 10.96
C LEU A 168 14.01 22.63 10.51
N GLY A 169 13.71 23.56 11.41
CA GLY A 169 13.18 24.89 11.07
C GLY A 169 11.72 24.90 10.59
N MET A 170 10.94 23.86 10.87
CA MET A 170 9.56 23.73 10.42
C MET A 170 8.63 24.68 11.21
N LYS A 171 7.66 25.28 10.51
CA LYS A 171 6.65 26.16 11.13
C LYS A 171 5.57 25.32 11.83
N GLU A 172 5.12 25.76 13.01
CA GLU A 172 4.06 25.09 13.78
C GLU A 172 2.77 24.94 12.94
N SER A 173 2.34 23.70 12.72
CA SER A 173 1.06 23.34 12.10
C SER A 173 -0.02 23.10 13.17
N PRO A 174 -1.31 23.38 12.92
CA PRO A 174 -2.38 23.17 13.91
C PRO A 174 -2.69 21.68 14.21
N SER A 175 -1.94 20.74 13.63
CA SER A 175 -2.11 19.29 13.71
C SER A 175 -1.30 18.60 14.82
N THR A 176 -0.69 19.34 15.76
CA THR A 176 0.26 18.86 16.80
C THR A 176 -0.23 17.76 17.76
N PHE A 177 -1.47 17.27 17.64
CA PHE A 177 -2.08 16.28 18.53
C PHE A 177 -1.84 14.81 18.14
N ASN A 178 -1.32 14.50 16.95
CA ASN A 178 -1.11 13.11 16.51
C ASN A 178 0.32 12.87 16.02
N VAL A 179 1.00 11.92 16.67
CA VAL A 179 2.35 11.43 16.31
C VAL A 179 2.45 11.00 14.85
N LYS A 180 1.40 10.38 14.28
CA LYS A 180 1.41 9.94 12.87
C LYS A 180 1.47 11.12 11.88
N PHE A 181 0.79 12.23 12.18
CA PHE A 181 0.87 13.42 11.33
C PHE A 181 2.20 14.17 11.50
N MET A 182 2.81 14.14 12.70
CA MET A 182 4.17 14.65 12.89
C MET A 182 5.19 13.86 12.06
N ILE A 183 5.08 12.52 12.05
CA ILE A 183 5.87 11.62 11.20
C ILE A 183 5.69 11.96 9.71
N GLU A 184 4.45 12.08 9.24
CA GLU A 184 4.15 12.42 7.83
C GLU A 184 4.66 13.81 7.43
N ASP A 185 4.51 14.83 8.31
CA ASP A 185 5.02 16.18 8.09
C ASP A 185 6.56 16.21 8.01
N ILE A 186 7.27 15.56 8.96
CA ILE A 186 8.74 15.47 8.97
C ILE A 186 9.22 14.73 7.72
N ARG A 187 8.66 13.55 7.44
CA ARG A 187 9.05 12.73 6.29
C ARG A 187 8.91 13.49 4.98
N LYS A 188 7.77 14.17 4.77
CA LYS A 188 7.55 15.01 3.59
C LYS A 188 8.54 16.17 3.48
N HIS A 189 8.93 16.76 4.61
CA HIS A 189 9.94 17.83 4.63
C HIS A 189 11.35 17.32 4.29
N LEU A 190 11.65 16.06 4.62
CA LEU A 190 12.95 15.44 4.37
C LEU A 190 13.07 14.74 3.00
N GLN A 191 11.95 14.32 2.38
CA GLN A 191 11.92 13.53 1.13
C GLN A 191 12.60 14.21 -0.08
N HIS A 192 12.84 15.52 -0.04
CA HIS A 192 13.41 16.31 -1.14
C HIS A 192 14.63 17.17 -0.73
N ASN A 193 15.19 16.94 0.46
CA ASN A 193 16.35 17.66 0.98
C ASN A 193 17.49 16.68 1.31
N ARG A 194 18.75 17.06 1.11
CA ARG A 194 19.89 16.28 1.60
C ARG A 194 20.06 16.54 3.10
N TYR A 195 19.58 15.65 3.95
CA TYR A 195 19.54 15.86 5.41
C TYR A 195 20.62 15.09 6.20
N ILE A 196 21.00 15.63 7.36
CA ILE A 196 21.75 14.90 8.39
C ILE A 196 21.09 15.10 9.77
N VAL A 197 20.73 13.99 10.42
CA VAL A 197 20.13 13.99 11.75
C VAL A 197 20.99 13.15 12.68
N VAL A 198 21.48 13.77 13.75
CA VAL A 198 22.29 13.09 14.79
C VAL A 198 21.42 12.85 16.01
N LEU A 199 21.19 11.57 16.32
CA LEU A 199 20.53 11.12 17.55
C LEU A 199 21.60 10.73 18.58
N ASP A 200 21.79 11.58 19.57
CA ASP A 200 22.79 11.44 20.65
C ASP A 200 22.18 10.71 21.86
N ASP A 201 22.96 9.87 22.55
CA ASP A 201 22.50 9.00 23.65
C ASP A 201 21.19 8.21 23.38
N LEU A 202 21.12 7.44 22.29
CA LEU A 202 20.07 6.44 22.05
C LEU A 202 20.25 5.21 22.98
N TRP A 203 19.18 4.77 23.68
CA TRP A 203 19.25 3.72 24.70
C TRP A 203 18.67 2.35 24.29
N ASP A 204 17.74 2.29 23.34
CA ASP A 204 17.08 1.04 22.94
C ASP A 204 16.63 1.04 21.46
N ALA A 205 16.47 -0.17 20.90
CA ALA A 205 16.09 -0.37 19.49
C ALA A 205 14.62 -0.01 19.18
N PRO A 206 13.61 -0.32 20.03
CA PRO A 206 12.23 0.13 19.79
C PRO A 206 12.08 1.66 19.64
N THR A 207 12.85 2.44 20.41
CA THR A 207 12.93 3.90 20.26
C THR A 207 13.46 4.29 18.88
N TRP A 208 14.48 3.60 18.38
CA TRP A 208 15.00 3.79 17.02
C TRP A 208 13.97 3.41 15.95
N ASP A 209 13.34 2.23 16.04
CA ASP A 209 12.28 1.78 15.12
C ASP A 209 11.15 2.83 15.01
N MET A 210 10.77 3.45 16.14
CA MET A 210 9.74 4.50 16.16
C MET A 210 10.22 5.82 15.54
N ILE A 211 11.47 6.25 15.78
CA ILE A 211 12.01 7.50 15.21
C ILE A 211 12.27 7.37 13.71
N CYS A 212 12.78 6.22 13.24
CA CYS A 212 13.07 5.98 11.83
C CYS A 212 11.86 6.11 10.92
N SER A 213 10.66 5.80 11.43
CA SER A 213 9.43 6.05 10.68
C SER A 213 9.23 7.53 10.27
N ALA A 214 9.80 8.49 11.00
CA ALA A 214 9.77 9.92 10.65
C ALA A 214 10.75 10.29 9.51
N PHE A 215 11.74 9.45 9.21
CA PHE A 215 12.66 9.67 8.10
C PHE A 215 12.12 9.02 6.80
N PRO A 216 12.53 9.52 5.62
CA PRO A 216 12.34 8.81 4.36
C PRO A 216 13.20 7.54 4.30
N GLU A 217 12.63 6.42 4.75
CA GLU A 217 12.92 5.12 4.15
C GLU A 217 12.26 5.05 2.75
N ASN A 218 12.71 4.14 1.89
CA ASN A 218 12.20 3.97 0.52
C ASN A 218 10.82 3.26 0.47
N GLU A 219 9.84 3.80 1.20
CA GLU A 219 8.43 3.37 1.18
C GLU A 219 7.78 3.55 -0.20
N ASP A 220 8.33 4.42 -1.05
CA ASP A 220 7.94 4.69 -2.45
C ASP A 220 8.12 3.47 -3.41
N SER A 221 8.26 2.25 -2.87
CA SER A 221 8.51 0.99 -3.59
C SER A 221 7.46 -0.12 -3.39
N GLU A 222 6.42 0.10 -2.57
CA GLU A 222 5.37 -0.90 -2.31
C GLU A 222 4.29 -0.94 -3.43
N ILE A 223 4.40 -1.90 -4.35
CA ILE A 223 3.44 -2.13 -5.44
C ILE A 223 2.30 -3.04 -4.97
N ARG A 224 1.06 -2.54 -4.93
CA ARG A 224 -0.10 -3.35 -4.51
C ARG A 224 -0.47 -4.41 -5.54
N ARG A 225 -0.58 -5.66 -5.08
CA ARG A 225 -0.84 -6.85 -5.91
C ARG A 225 -2.11 -6.74 -6.76
N ASN A 226 -3.21 -6.27 -6.18
CA ASN A 226 -4.50 -6.23 -6.88
C ASN A 226 -4.51 -5.16 -7.97
N GLU A 227 -3.90 -3.99 -7.72
CA GLU A 227 -3.79 -2.90 -8.70
C GLU A 227 -2.92 -3.32 -9.89
N LEU A 228 -1.78 -3.98 -9.62
CA LEU A 228 -0.89 -4.54 -10.64
C LEU A 228 -1.58 -5.61 -11.50
N ILE A 229 -2.34 -6.51 -10.88
CA ILE A 229 -3.14 -7.54 -11.55
C ILE A 229 -4.20 -6.92 -12.47
N SER A 230 -4.94 -5.92 -11.99
CA SER A 230 -5.96 -5.24 -12.80
C SER A 230 -5.33 -4.48 -13.99
N GLN A 231 -4.15 -3.88 -13.82
CA GLN A 231 -3.40 -3.25 -14.91
C GLN A 231 -2.98 -4.27 -15.98
N TRP A 232 -2.40 -5.41 -15.61
CA TRP A 232 -2.00 -6.45 -16.57
C TRP A 232 -3.18 -7.01 -17.38
N ILE A 233 -4.35 -7.13 -16.76
CA ILE A 233 -5.59 -7.55 -17.43
C ILE A 233 -6.09 -6.46 -18.38
N ALA A 234 -6.07 -5.19 -17.97
CA ALA A 234 -6.50 -4.06 -18.78
C ALA A 234 -5.63 -3.86 -20.04
N GLU A 235 -4.31 -3.89 -19.89
CA GLU A 235 -3.36 -3.82 -21.01
C GLU A 235 -3.30 -5.09 -21.87
N GLY A 236 -3.99 -6.16 -21.46
CA GLY A 236 -4.10 -7.39 -22.25
C GLY A 236 -2.90 -8.33 -22.19
N PHE A 237 -1.97 -8.17 -21.23
CA PHE A 237 -0.85 -9.10 -21.01
C PHE A 237 -1.31 -10.48 -20.52
N VAL A 238 -2.53 -10.57 -19.99
CA VAL A 238 -3.12 -11.81 -19.48
C VAL A 238 -3.99 -12.43 -20.56
N HIS A 239 -3.56 -13.57 -21.09
CA HIS A 239 -4.30 -14.34 -22.09
C HIS A 239 -4.98 -15.55 -21.43
N ASN A 240 -6.24 -15.83 -21.78
CA ASN A 240 -6.95 -17.00 -21.28
C ASN A 240 -7.01 -18.12 -22.33
N SER A 241 -6.81 -19.36 -21.88
CA SER A 241 -7.37 -20.52 -22.60
C SER A 241 -8.88 -20.57 -22.35
N HIS A 242 -9.63 -21.19 -23.27
CA HIS A 242 -11.09 -21.22 -23.21
C HIS A 242 -11.60 -21.75 -21.85
N GLY A 243 -12.38 -20.92 -21.14
CA GLY A 243 -12.95 -21.23 -19.82
C GLY A 243 -12.19 -20.68 -18.60
N GLN A 244 -11.00 -20.08 -18.76
CA GLN A 244 -10.24 -19.53 -17.64
C GLN A 244 -10.64 -18.09 -17.27
N ILE A 245 -10.66 -17.80 -15.96
CA ILE A 245 -10.87 -16.47 -15.38
C ILE A 245 -9.56 -15.68 -15.41
N LEU A 246 -9.57 -14.49 -16.03
CA LEU A 246 -8.37 -13.66 -16.21
C LEU A 246 -7.69 -13.26 -14.89
N GLU A 247 -8.48 -12.95 -13.84
CA GLU A 247 -7.94 -12.68 -12.50
C GLU A 247 -7.04 -13.81 -11.99
N ASP A 248 -7.45 -15.06 -12.21
CA ASP A 248 -6.82 -16.22 -11.57
C ASP A 248 -5.56 -16.66 -12.34
N VAL A 249 -5.50 -16.38 -13.65
CA VAL A 249 -4.27 -16.42 -14.46
C VAL A 249 -3.31 -15.28 -14.06
N ALA A 250 -3.80 -14.06 -13.84
CA ALA A 250 -2.97 -12.95 -13.37
C ALA A 250 -2.39 -13.21 -11.96
N LYS A 251 -3.18 -13.82 -11.06
CA LYS A 251 -2.73 -14.25 -9.73
C LYS A 251 -1.65 -15.33 -9.81
N SER A 252 -1.67 -16.22 -10.81
CA SER A 252 -0.61 -17.22 -10.99
C SER A 252 0.67 -16.61 -11.57
N TYR A 253 0.58 -15.69 -12.53
CA TYR A 253 1.74 -14.92 -13.04
C TYR A 253 2.45 -14.14 -11.91
N PHE A 254 1.69 -13.47 -11.04
CA PHE A 254 2.24 -12.77 -9.87
C PHE A 254 2.97 -13.75 -8.92
N SER A 255 2.41 -14.94 -8.71
CA SER A 255 3.01 -15.98 -7.88
C SER A 255 4.27 -16.56 -8.52
N GLU A 256 4.33 -16.65 -9.86
CA GLU A 256 5.51 -17.08 -10.60
C GLU A 256 6.66 -16.07 -10.49
N LEU A 257 6.38 -14.76 -10.56
CA LEU A 257 7.41 -13.72 -10.37
C LEU A 257 8.01 -13.75 -8.95
N LEU A 258 7.19 -14.00 -7.92
CA LEU A 258 7.65 -14.25 -6.54
C LEU A 258 8.52 -15.51 -6.46
N ASN A 259 8.06 -16.63 -7.03
CA ASN A 259 8.78 -17.91 -7.01
C ASN A 259 10.10 -17.87 -7.80
N ARG A 260 10.22 -16.98 -8.79
CA ARG A 260 11.46 -16.67 -9.53
C ARG A 260 12.31 -15.59 -8.85
N SER A 261 11.85 -15.03 -7.72
CA SER A 261 12.49 -13.93 -6.97
C SER A 261 12.75 -12.65 -7.79
N LEU A 262 11.99 -12.43 -8.87
CA LEU A 262 12.05 -11.20 -9.66
C LEU A 262 11.31 -10.04 -8.98
N ILE A 263 10.34 -10.38 -8.12
CA ILE A 263 9.71 -9.47 -7.16
C ILE A 263 9.82 -10.10 -5.76
N GLN A 264 9.92 -9.27 -4.74
CA GLN A 264 9.93 -9.68 -3.32
C GLN A 264 8.58 -9.33 -2.67
N PRO A 265 8.11 -10.10 -1.67
CA PRO A 265 6.99 -9.64 -0.84
C PRO A 265 7.39 -8.37 -0.07
N ALA A 266 6.55 -7.35 -0.10
CA ALA A 266 6.70 -6.14 0.72
C ALA A 266 5.82 -6.24 1.96
N ASN A 267 4.50 -6.34 1.76
CA ASN A 267 3.53 -6.56 2.83
C ASN A 267 2.83 -7.92 2.67
N THR A 268 2.80 -8.70 3.76
CA THR A 268 2.15 -10.01 3.84
C THR A 268 1.09 -9.98 4.93
N ASN A 269 -0.17 -9.94 4.53
CA ASN A 269 -1.32 -9.94 5.41
C ASN A 269 -1.91 -11.36 5.48
N TYR A 270 -1.95 -11.94 6.68
CA TYR A 270 -2.65 -13.19 6.99
C TYR A 270 -2.17 -14.38 6.12
N GLY A 271 -0.85 -14.59 6.09
CA GLY A 271 -0.19 -15.59 5.24
C GLY A 271 -0.18 -15.28 3.74
N ARG A 272 -0.75 -14.16 3.29
CA ARG A 272 -0.88 -13.79 1.87
C ARG A 272 -0.14 -12.50 1.53
N VAL A 273 0.71 -12.58 0.51
CA VAL A 273 1.36 -11.40 -0.10
C VAL A 273 0.28 -10.51 -0.72
N VAL A 274 0.15 -9.27 -0.22
CA VAL A 274 -0.78 -8.23 -0.70
C VAL A 274 -0.08 -7.16 -1.53
N SER A 275 1.24 -7.06 -1.43
CA SER A 275 2.08 -6.16 -2.21
C SER A 275 3.48 -6.72 -2.37
N CYS A 276 4.18 -6.22 -3.39
CA CYS A 276 5.56 -6.58 -3.68
C CYS A 276 6.43 -5.33 -3.84
N ARG A 277 7.73 -5.53 -3.77
CA ARG A 277 8.75 -4.58 -4.21
C ARG A 277 9.67 -5.24 -5.23
N VAL A 278 10.30 -4.44 -6.09
CA VAL A 278 11.39 -4.89 -6.95
C VAL A 278 12.72 -4.62 -6.22
N HIS A 279 13.70 -5.51 -6.35
CA HIS A 279 15.05 -5.27 -5.83
C HIS A 279 15.84 -4.41 -6.83
N ASP A 280 16.60 -3.42 -6.37
CA ASP A 280 17.27 -2.37 -7.16
C ASP A 280 17.97 -2.93 -8.43
N VAL A 281 18.84 -3.93 -8.29
CA VAL A 281 19.53 -4.61 -9.41
C VAL A 281 18.57 -5.20 -10.48
N ILE A 282 17.38 -5.64 -10.10
CA ILE A 282 16.33 -6.11 -11.02
C ILE A 282 15.56 -4.92 -11.62
N LEU A 283 15.38 -3.84 -10.86
CA LEU A 283 14.77 -2.59 -11.34
C LEU A 283 15.65 -1.95 -12.42
N ASP A 284 16.97 -1.83 -12.21
CA ASP A 284 17.93 -1.34 -13.20
C ASP A 284 17.89 -2.15 -14.50
N PHE A 285 17.82 -3.48 -14.38
CA PHE A 285 17.69 -4.39 -15.52
C PHE A 285 16.36 -4.19 -16.26
N ILE A 286 15.24 -4.03 -15.55
CA ILE A 286 13.94 -3.71 -16.14
C ILE A 286 13.97 -2.35 -16.84
N LEU A 287 14.52 -1.30 -16.19
CA LEU A 287 14.65 0.03 -16.77
C LEU A 287 15.50 0.01 -18.04
N THR A 288 16.64 -0.69 -18.02
CA THR A 288 17.51 -0.87 -19.21
C THR A 288 16.74 -1.52 -20.36
N LEU A 289 16.04 -2.62 -20.12
CA LEU A 289 15.20 -3.28 -21.13
C LEU A 289 14.04 -2.39 -21.60
N CYS A 290 13.45 -1.58 -20.72
CA CYS A 290 12.40 -0.64 -21.05
C CYS A 290 12.87 0.46 -22.00
N THR A 291 14.07 1.01 -21.76
CA THR A 291 14.72 2.00 -22.64
C THR A 291 15.12 1.37 -23.98
N GLU A 292 15.85 0.24 -23.97
CA GLU A 292 16.27 -0.45 -25.21
C GLU A 292 15.10 -0.83 -26.12
N ALA A 293 13.97 -1.20 -25.54
CA ALA A 293 12.81 -1.68 -26.29
C ALA A 293 11.71 -0.62 -26.52
N ASN A 294 11.92 0.64 -26.08
CA ASN A 294 10.92 1.72 -26.07
C ASN A 294 9.56 1.24 -25.49
N PHE A 295 9.59 0.63 -24.30
CA PHE A 295 8.40 0.02 -23.69
C PHE A 295 7.54 1.01 -22.91
N ILE A 296 8.20 1.94 -22.22
CA ILE A 296 7.62 3.03 -21.44
C ILE A 296 8.51 4.27 -21.60
N SER A 297 7.89 5.42 -21.78
CA SER A 297 8.55 6.72 -21.73
C SER A 297 8.30 7.34 -20.35
N VAL A 298 9.32 8.00 -19.79
CA VAL A 298 9.24 8.77 -18.55
C VAL A 298 9.58 10.22 -18.87
N ALA A 299 8.79 11.17 -18.40
CA ALA A 299 9.07 12.60 -18.54
C ALA A 299 8.60 13.37 -17.28
N TYR A 300 9.20 14.54 -17.06
CA TYR A 300 8.89 15.42 -15.93
C TYR A 300 8.20 16.71 -16.37
N THR A 301 8.18 17.01 -17.66
CA THR A 301 7.28 17.99 -18.28
C THR A 301 6.75 17.47 -19.62
N LEU A 302 5.63 18.02 -20.11
CA LEU A 302 5.18 17.77 -21.48
C LEU A 302 6.19 18.32 -22.50
N ASP A 303 6.79 19.47 -22.25
CA ASP A 303 7.73 20.10 -23.19
C ASP A 303 9.03 19.27 -23.38
N GLU A 304 9.46 18.46 -22.41
CA GLU A 304 10.53 17.46 -22.58
C GLU A 304 10.22 16.44 -23.69
N MET A 305 8.94 16.20 -24.01
CA MET A 305 8.52 15.33 -25.11
C MET A 305 8.56 16.01 -26.49
N THR A 306 8.81 17.33 -26.55
CA THR A 306 8.84 18.09 -27.82
C THR A 306 10.15 17.88 -28.58
N GLY A 307 10.20 16.78 -29.35
CA GLY A 307 11.20 16.56 -30.40
C GLY A 307 12.14 15.35 -30.24
N GLN A 308 11.92 14.47 -29.25
CA GLN A 308 12.82 13.33 -28.98
C GLN A 308 12.39 11.96 -29.56
N HIS A 309 11.20 11.82 -30.17
CA HIS A 309 10.64 10.50 -30.48
C HIS A 309 10.31 10.30 -31.98
N GLU A 310 11.11 9.46 -32.62
CA GLU A 310 10.89 8.89 -33.97
C GLU A 310 9.91 7.68 -33.94
N TYR A 311 9.42 7.29 -32.76
CA TYR A 311 8.69 6.04 -32.47
C TYR A 311 7.39 6.28 -31.68
N LYS A 312 6.40 5.37 -31.79
CA LYS A 312 5.11 5.51 -31.08
C LYS A 312 5.24 5.22 -29.59
N ILE A 313 4.87 6.19 -28.75
CA ILE A 313 4.78 6.00 -27.30
C ILE A 313 3.47 5.28 -26.95
N ARG A 314 3.58 4.12 -26.29
CA ARG A 314 2.42 3.33 -25.81
C ARG A 314 2.15 3.45 -24.33
N ARG A 315 3.18 3.71 -23.53
CA ARG A 315 3.09 3.89 -22.08
C ARG A 315 3.85 5.14 -21.71
N LEU A 316 3.23 6.01 -20.92
CA LEU A 316 3.81 7.26 -20.47
C LEU A 316 3.64 7.38 -18.95
N LEU A 317 4.75 7.63 -18.27
CA LEU A 317 4.83 8.03 -16.88
C LEU A 317 5.20 9.53 -16.82
N LEU A 318 4.32 10.35 -16.25
CA LEU A 318 4.58 11.75 -15.94
C LEU A 318 4.78 11.89 -14.42
N GLY A 319 6.01 12.16 -14.01
CA GLY A 319 6.39 12.30 -12.59
C GLY A 319 6.41 13.76 -12.12
N PRO A 320 6.35 14.01 -10.79
CA PRO A 320 6.64 15.33 -10.24
C PRO A 320 8.10 15.71 -10.50
N ARG A 321 8.37 17.01 -10.71
CA ARG A 321 9.73 17.51 -10.98
C ARG A 321 10.47 17.75 -9.66
N ILE A 322 11.64 17.15 -9.50
CA ILE A 322 12.47 17.35 -8.31
C ILE A 322 13.05 18.77 -8.33
N GLY A 323 12.82 19.54 -7.26
CA GLY A 323 13.53 20.79 -6.97
C GLY A 323 12.70 22.09 -6.99
N ASP A 324 11.42 22.09 -7.37
CA ASP A 324 10.63 23.33 -7.52
C ASP A 324 9.88 23.72 -6.22
N THR A 325 10.63 24.07 -5.17
CA THR A 325 10.09 24.48 -3.86
C THR A 325 9.72 25.98 -3.83
N GLY A 326 8.69 26.39 -4.56
CA GLY A 326 8.19 27.77 -4.45
C GLY A 326 6.98 28.16 -5.31
N ASP A 327 5.80 28.26 -4.68
CA ASP A 327 4.70 29.21 -4.97
C ASP A 327 4.28 29.54 -6.42
N THR A 328 4.51 28.66 -7.40
CA THR A 328 3.84 28.74 -8.72
C THR A 328 3.15 27.46 -9.14
N TYR A 329 1.92 27.27 -8.65
CA TYR A 329 0.87 26.53 -9.38
C TYR A 329 0.40 27.35 -10.61
N THR A 330 1.32 27.82 -11.44
CA THR A 330 0.98 28.39 -12.74
C THR A 330 0.50 27.27 -13.64
N ALA A 331 -0.82 27.17 -13.82
CA ALA A 331 -1.41 26.28 -14.81
C ALA A 331 -0.75 26.52 -16.16
N ILE A 332 -0.08 25.49 -16.70
CA ILE A 332 0.76 25.59 -17.90
C ILE A 332 -0.15 25.86 -19.11
N SER A 333 -0.37 27.16 -19.36
CA SER A 333 -1.13 27.68 -20.49
C SER A 333 -0.25 27.70 -21.75
N GLY A 334 0.36 26.55 -22.03
CA GLY A 334 1.23 26.28 -23.18
C GLY A 334 0.65 25.10 -23.95
N THR A 335 -0.12 25.36 -25.00
CA THR A 335 -0.71 24.33 -25.86
C THR A 335 0.28 23.82 -26.91
N THR A 336 1.44 23.34 -26.44
CA THR A 336 2.35 22.46 -27.21
C THR A 336 1.68 21.10 -27.38
N ALA A 337 0.82 20.98 -28.40
CA ALA A 337 -0.04 19.82 -28.66
C ALA A 337 0.75 18.58 -29.14
N ILE A 338 1.50 17.97 -28.22
CA ILE A 338 2.12 16.65 -28.40
C ILE A 338 1.02 15.64 -28.67
N SER A 339 1.17 14.85 -29.74
CA SER A 339 0.16 13.87 -30.12
C SER A 339 0.24 12.64 -29.22
N LEU A 340 -0.44 12.70 -28.06
CA LEU A 340 -0.68 11.57 -27.15
C LEU A 340 -1.53 10.44 -27.80
N SER A 341 -1.91 10.60 -29.08
CA SER A 341 -2.89 9.83 -29.83
C SER A 341 -2.75 8.31 -29.78
N HIS A 342 -1.53 7.77 -29.64
CA HIS A 342 -1.25 6.33 -29.61
C HIS A 342 -1.07 5.73 -28.20
N ILE A 343 -1.17 6.52 -27.12
CA ILE A 343 -0.93 6.03 -25.76
C ILE A 343 -2.05 5.07 -25.31
N ARG A 344 -1.66 3.88 -24.81
CA ARG A 344 -2.56 2.90 -24.19
C ARG A 344 -2.53 2.93 -22.66
N SER A 345 -1.43 3.37 -22.05
CA SER A 345 -1.27 3.46 -20.60
C SER A 345 -0.70 4.82 -20.21
N LEU A 346 -1.42 5.58 -19.39
CA LEU A 346 -0.96 6.86 -18.85
C LEU A 346 -0.98 6.81 -17.33
N GLN A 347 0.17 7.07 -16.72
CA GLN A 347 0.32 7.25 -15.28
C GLN A 347 0.85 8.68 -15.03
N LEU A 348 0.22 9.42 -14.12
CA LEU A 348 0.50 10.84 -13.92
C LEU A 348 0.42 11.19 -12.43
N PHE A 349 1.56 11.65 -11.90
CA PHE A 349 1.78 11.94 -10.49
C PHE A 349 2.15 13.42 -10.29
N GLY A 350 1.44 14.10 -9.39
CA GLY A 350 1.66 15.51 -9.02
C GLY A 350 1.23 16.57 -10.04
N GLN A 351 1.15 16.24 -11.34
CA GLN A 351 0.85 17.22 -12.41
C GLN A 351 -0.66 17.44 -12.64
N SER A 352 -1.01 18.41 -13.48
CA SER A 352 -2.37 18.57 -14.02
C SER A 352 -2.64 17.60 -15.17
N LEU A 353 -3.87 17.09 -15.28
CA LEU A 353 -4.28 16.22 -16.39
C LEU A 353 -4.17 16.95 -17.75
N PRO A 354 -3.39 16.44 -18.73
CA PRO A 354 -3.37 16.99 -20.09
C PRO A 354 -4.65 16.62 -20.86
N VAL A 355 -4.92 17.33 -21.96
CA VAL A 355 -6.07 17.03 -22.84
C VAL A 355 -5.92 15.62 -23.44
N LEU A 356 -6.72 14.68 -22.95
CA LEU A 356 -6.68 13.27 -23.32
C LEU A 356 -7.24 13.06 -24.74
N SER A 357 -6.35 13.09 -25.73
CA SER A 357 -6.67 12.93 -27.16
C SER A 357 -6.50 11.50 -27.69
N SER A 358 -6.11 10.53 -26.85
CA SER A 358 -5.94 9.14 -27.26
C SER A 358 -7.24 8.35 -27.24
N LYS A 359 -7.67 7.90 -28.42
CA LYS A 359 -8.75 6.91 -28.57
C LYS A 359 -8.36 5.48 -28.19
N TYR A 360 -7.06 5.20 -28.01
CA TYR A 360 -6.56 3.86 -27.67
C TYR A 360 -6.27 3.68 -26.17
N LEU A 361 -6.53 4.69 -25.32
CA LEU A 361 -6.20 4.62 -23.89
C LEU A 361 -7.00 3.51 -23.19
N GLN A 362 -6.30 2.56 -22.56
CA GLN A 362 -6.84 1.39 -21.87
C GLN A 362 -6.61 1.46 -20.35
N VAL A 363 -5.53 2.11 -19.90
CA VAL A 363 -5.17 2.31 -18.50
C VAL A 363 -4.93 3.80 -18.24
N LEU A 364 -5.58 4.34 -17.20
CA LEU A 364 -5.40 5.70 -16.72
C LEU A 364 -5.24 5.70 -15.20
N ILE A 365 -4.08 6.16 -14.72
CA ILE A 365 -3.75 6.28 -13.29
C ILE A 365 -3.36 7.72 -13.00
N LEU A 366 -4.05 8.34 -12.05
CA LEU A 366 -3.91 9.75 -11.71
C LEU A 366 -3.75 9.91 -10.20
N GLU A 367 -2.68 10.59 -9.78
CA GLU A 367 -2.45 10.98 -8.39
C GLU A 367 -2.05 12.47 -8.34
N THR A 368 -3.02 13.35 -8.08
CA THR A 368 -2.84 14.81 -8.25
C THR A 368 -3.60 15.60 -7.18
N GLU A 369 -3.42 16.92 -7.09
CA GLU A 369 -4.30 17.72 -6.22
C GLU A 369 -5.73 17.83 -6.77
N ARG A 370 -5.90 18.00 -8.08
CA ARG A 370 -7.20 18.19 -8.73
C ARG A 370 -7.27 17.51 -10.10
N VAL A 371 -8.41 16.89 -10.40
CA VAL A 371 -8.68 16.23 -11.68
C VAL A 371 -10.07 16.61 -12.20
N ASP A 372 -10.12 17.10 -13.45
CA ASP A 372 -11.34 17.20 -14.24
C ASP A 372 -11.43 15.95 -15.15
N LEU A 373 -12.52 15.19 -15.02
CA LEU A 373 -12.83 14.01 -15.83
C LEU A 373 -14.10 14.20 -16.67
N THR A 374 -14.62 15.42 -16.83
CA THR A 374 -15.85 15.71 -17.58
C THR A 374 -15.78 15.23 -19.04
N ALA A 375 -14.58 15.23 -19.64
CA ALA A 375 -14.34 14.72 -21.00
C ALA A 375 -14.08 13.20 -21.08
N ILE A 376 -13.98 12.47 -19.96
CA ILE A 376 -13.48 11.07 -19.93
C ILE A 376 -14.33 10.11 -20.78
N GLY A 377 -15.63 10.37 -20.94
CA GLY A 377 -16.56 9.53 -21.71
C GLY A 377 -16.20 9.33 -23.18
N GLN A 378 -15.26 10.12 -23.72
CA GLN A 378 -14.70 9.96 -25.07
C GLN A 378 -13.74 8.76 -25.20
N LEU A 379 -13.19 8.27 -24.08
CA LEU A 379 -12.12 7.27 -24.04
C LEU A 379 -12.68 5.84 -24.10
N PHE A 380 -13.34 5.48 -25.20
CA PHE A 380 -14.11 4.23 -25.30
C PHE A 380 -13.31 2.94 -25.08
N GLN A 381 -11.99 2.94 -25.31
CA GLN A 381 -11.09 1.80 -25.05
C GLN A 381 -10.71 1.63 -23.56
N LEU A 382 -11.06 2.57 -22.68
CA LEU A 382 -10.61 2.58 -21.29
C LEU A 382 -11.14 1.37 -20.54
N ARG A 383 -10.24 0.62 -19.88
CA ARG A 383 -10.53 -0.64 -19.16
C ARG A 383 -10.26 -0.53 -17.67
N TYR A 384 -9.25 0.24 -17.28
CA TYR A 384 -8.88 0.52 -15.89
C TYR A 384 -8.70 2.01 -15.66
N LEU A 385 -9.45 2.54 -14.69
CA LEU A 385 -9.33 3.89 -14.17
C LEU A 385 -9.02 3.82 -12.68
N ASN A 386 -7.92 4.46 -12.26
CA ASN A 386 -7.59 4.67 -10.86
C ASN A 386 -7.24 6.15 -10.63
N VAL A 387 -7.94 6.81 -9.71
CA VAL A 387 -7.79 8.25 -9.45
C VAL A 387 -7.72 8.52 -7.95
N SER A 388 -6.62 9.09 -7.49
CA SER A 388 -6.52 9.71 -6.17
C SER A 388 -6.30 11.22 -6.29
N ALA A 389 -7.13 12.01 -5.60
CA ALA A 389 -6.99 13.46 -5.61
C ALA A 389 -7.68 14.16 -4.43
N ARG A 390 -7.47 15.49 -4.31
CA ARG A 390 -8.14 16.37 -3.34
C ARG A 390 -9.37 17.11 -3.90
N ALA A 391 -9.53 17.18 -5.22
CA ALA A 391 -10.82 17.41 -5.89
C ALA A 391 -10.94 16.56 -7.16
N ILE A 392 -12.12 16.00 -7.43
CA ILE A 392 -12.43 15.24 -8.65
C ILE A 392 -13.78 15.71 -9.18
N GLU A 393 -13.80 16.16 -10.44
CA GLU A 393 -15.02 16.48 -11.16
C GLU A 393 -15.31 15.35 -12.15
N LEU A 394 -16.48 14.69 -12.00
CA LEU A 394 -16.91 13.56 -12.83
C LEU A 394 -17.87 14.02 -13.93
N PRO A 395 -17.94 13.30 -15.07
CA PRO A 395 -18.85 13.65 -16.16
C PRO A 395 -20.32 13.46 -15.74
N THR A 396 -21.24 14.12 -16.43
CA THR A 396 -22.69 13.89 -16.26
C THR A 396 -23.15 12.55 -16.80
N GLU A 397 -22.42 11.99 -17.76
CA GLU A 397 -22.67 10.70 -18.43
C GLU A 397 -21.34 9.94 -18.59
N ILE A 398 -21.34 8.63 -18.36
CA ILE A 398 -20.14 7.77 -18.45
C ILE A 398 -20.30 6.57 -19.38
N GLN A 399 -21.51 6.31 -19.91
CA GLN A 399 -21.82 5.18 -20.81
C GLN A 399 -20.92 5.04 -22.06
N GLY A 400 -20.21 6.10 -22.48
CA GLY A 400 -19.20 6.03 -23.53
C GLY A 400 -18.02 5.09 -23.22
N LEU A 401 -17.74 4.82 -21.94
CA LEU A 401 -16.67 3.93 -21.48
C LEU A 401 -17.01 2.43 -21.61
N GLN A 402 -17.44 1.99 -22.80
CA GLN A 402 -18.00 0.66 -23.06
C GLN A 402 -17.09 -0.53 -22.66
N TYR A 403 -15.77 -0.31 -22.59
CA TYR A 403 -14.79 -1.34 -22.24
C TYR A 403 -14.36 -1.32 -20.76
N LEU A 404 -14.88 -0.40 -19.94
CA LEU A 404 -14.42 -0.21 -18.56
C LEU A 404 -14.78 -1.40 -17.67
N ALA A 405 -13.74 -2.07 -17.17
CA ALA A 405 -13.86 -3.18 -16.23
C ALA A 405 -13.60 -2.74 -14.79
N THR A 406 -12.75 -1.74 -14.58
CA THR A 406 -12.33 -1.28 -13.24
C THR A 406 -12.46 0.23 -13.11
N PHE A 407 -13.26 0.67 -12.14
CA PHE A 407 -13.41 2.07 -11.72
C PHE A 407 -12.98 2.18 -10.25
N GLN A 408 -11.84 2.81 -9.99
CA GLN A 408 -11.25 3.00 -8.66
C GLN A 408 -11.08 4.50 -8.39
N ILE A 409 -11.67 5.01 -7.31
CA ILE A 409 -11.47 6.38 -6.85
C ILE A 409 -11.13 6.40 -5.35
N PHE A 410 -9.99 7.02 -5.04
CA PHE A 410 -9.50 7.25 -3.69
C PHE A 410 -9.58 8.74 -3.35
N PHE A 411 -10.72 9.14 -2.77
CA PHE A 411 -11.05 10.51 -2.35
C PHE A 411 -11.20 10.57 -0.83
N ILE A 412 -10.90 11.74 -0.24
CA ILE A 412 -11.01 11.94 1.22
C ILE A 412 -12.48 12.10 1.66
N ASN A 413 -13.35 12.57 0.77
CA ASN A 413 -14.77 12.79 1.02
C ASN A 413 -15.64 11.81 0.18
N GLY A 414 -16.96 11.91 0.29
CA GLY A 414 -17.86 11.25 -0.66
C GLY A 414 -17.89 11.96 -2.02
N ILE A 415 -18.07 11.19 -3.09
CA ILE A 415 -18.32 11.69 -4.47
C ILE A 415 -19.78 11.47 -4.88
N THR A 416 -20.22 12.19 -5.91
CA THR A 416 -21.45 11.90 -6.66
C THR A 416 -21.07 11.17 -7.93
N LEU A 417 -21.53 9.94 -8.12
CA LEU A 417 -21.27 9.17 -9.34
C LEU A 417 -22.24 9.55 -10.48
N PRO A 418 -21.82 9.39 -11.75
CA PRO A 418 -22.72 9.51 -12.90
C PRO A 418 -23.91 8.55 -12.77
N PRO A 419 -25.16 8.99 -13.01
CA PRO A 419 -26.37 8.19 -12.75
C PRO A 419 -26.49 6.95 -13.66
N ASP A 420 -25.71 6.93 -14.74
CA ASP A 420 -25.69 5.93 -15.79
C ASP A 420 -24.57 4.89 -15.66
N ILE A 421 -23.74 4.97 -14.61
CA ILE A 421 -22.59 4.07 -14.36
C ILE A 421 -22.98 2.58 -14.34
N PHE A 422 -24.19 2.25 -13.87
CA PHE A 422 -24.73 0.88 -13.89
C PHE A 422 -25.35 0.45 -15.24
N GLY A 423 -25.12 1.23 -16.30
CA GLY A 423 -25.29 0.84 -17.69
C GLY A 423 -23.99 0.32 -18.35
N LEU A 424 -22.84 0.42 -17.69
CA LEU A 424 -21.55 -0.02 -18.25
C LEU A 424 -21.49 -1.55 -18.40
N PRO A 425 -21.34 -2.09 -19.62
CA PRO A 425 -21.60 -3.52 -19.88
C PRO A 425 -20.49 -4.48 -19.43
N ARG A 426 -19.34 -3.94 -18.99
CA ARG A 426 -18.17 -4.73 -18.53
C ARG A 426 -17.72 -4.40 -17.11
N LEU A 427 -18.38 -3.46 -16.42
CA LEU A 427 -17.94 -2.99 -15.11
C LEU A 427 -17.93 -4.14 -14.10
N SER A 428 -16.74 -4.49 -13.63
CA SER A 428 -16.45 -5.69 -12.82
C SER A 428 -15.95 -5.31 -11.42
N HIS A 429 -15.23 -4.19 -11.30
CA HIS A 429 -14.76 -3.68 -10.01
C HIS A 429 -15.14 -2.20 -9.85
N LEU A 430 -15.97 -1.91 -8.85
CA LEU A 430 -16.34 -0.54 -8.44
C LEU A 430 -15.83 -0.30 -7.02
N ILE A 431 -14.73 0.45 -6.90
CA ILE A 431 -14.15 0.84 -5.62
C ILE A 431 -14.23 2.35 -5.52
N VAL A 432 -15.09 2.84 -4.62
CA VAL A 432 -15.34 4.26 -4.44
C VAL A 432 -15.07 4.68 -2.98
N PRO A 433 -14.93 5.98 -2.71
CA PRO A 433 -14.67 6.48 -1.37
C PRO A 433 -15.75 6.08 -0.36
N LEU A 434 -15.36 5.89 0.90
CA LEU A 434 -16.32 5.85 2.00
C LEU A 434 -17.15 7.15 2.01
N SER A 435 -18.44 7.08 2.28
CA SER A 435 -19.41 8.18 2.11
C SER A 435 -19.92 8.45 0.68
N THR A 436 -19.61 7.59 -0.30
CA THR A 436 -20.17 7.72 -1.65
C THR A 436 -21.62 7.23 -1.71
N ARG A 437 -22.50 8.04 -2.32
CA ARG A 437 -23.86 7.62 -2.68
C ARG A 437 -23.85 6.99 -4.07
N LEU A 438 -24.35 5.76 -4.17
CA LEU A 438 -24.55 5.10 -5.47
C LEU A 438 -25.88 5.59 -6.10
N PRO A 439 -25.98 5.68 -7.44
CA PRO A 439 -27.25 5.90 -8.13
C PRO A 439 -28.12 4.64 -8.14
N ASP A 440 -29.39 4.77 -8.52
CA ASP A 440 -30.34 3.64 -8.52
C ASP A 440 -30.01 2.55 -9.55
N GLY A 441 -29.96 1.29 -9.09
CA GLY A 441 -30.04 0.11 -9.95
C GLY A 441 -28.73 -0.63 -10.13
N ILE A 442 -27.91 -0.75 -9.08
CA ILE A 442 -26.71 -1.59 -9.05
C ILE A 442 -26.97 -3.01 -9.58
N GLY A 443 -28.17 -3.58 -9.34
CA GLY A 443 -28.60 -4.91 -9.78
C GLY A 443 -28.66 -5.14 -11.29
N LYS A 444 -28.54 -4.08 -12.11
CA LYS A 444 -28.35 -4.17 -13.57
C LYS A 444 -26.99 -4.76 -13.93
N THR A 445 -25.95 -4.45 -13.15
CA THR A 445 -24.54 -4.66 -13.50
C THR A 445 -24.04 -6.03 -13.03
N LYS A 446 -24.58 -7.10 -13.61
CA LYS A 446 -24.30 -8.49 -13.19
C LYS A 446 -22.85 -8.96 -13.42
N SER A 447 -22.02 -8.15 -14.07
CA SER A 447 -20.57 -8.33 -14.18
C SER A 447 -19.79 -7.99 -12.90
N LEU A 448 -20.40 -7.30 -11.92
CA LEU A 448 -19.72 -6.88 -10.69
C LEU A 448 -19.20 -8.07 -9.86
N CYS A 449 -17.87 -8.14 -9.75
CA CYS A 449 -17.10 -9.03 -8.87
C CYS A 449 -16.64 -8.31 -7.59
N THR A 450 -16.41 -6.99 -7.64
CA THR A 450 -15.99 -6.19 -6.47
C THR A 450 -16.85 -4.92 -6.33
N VAL A 451 -17.39 -4.68 -5.13
CA VAL A 451 -18.09 -3.43 -4.76
C VAL A 451 -17.58 -2.94 -3.41
N SER A 452 -17.11 -1.69 -3.35
CA SER A 452 -16.52 -1.10 -2.15
C SER A 452 -16.86 0.38 -2.00
N GLY A 453 -17.16 0.84 -0.78
CA GLY A 453 -17.45 2.24 -0.46
C GLY A 453 -18.93 2.58 -0.28
N PHE A 454 -19.80 1.57 -0.23
CA PHE A 454 -21.26 1.71 -0.30
C PHE A 454 -21.94 1.79 1.09
N ASP A 455 -22.95 2.67 1.24
CA ASP A 455 -23.70 2.87 2.50
C ASP A 455 -24.87 1.89 2.66
N ILE A 456 -24.89 1.14 3.77
CA ILE A 456 -25.99 0.24 4.16
C ILE A 456 -27.33 0.99 4.35
N SER A 457 -27.30 2.30 4.57
CA SER A 457 -28.51 3.12 4.67
C SER A 457 -29.25 3.32 3.33
N ASP A 458 -28.64 3.01 2.18
CA ASP A 458 -29.30 3.00 0.86
C ASP A 458 -30.06 1.66 0.66
N PHE A 459 -31.32 1.68 1.06
CA PHE A 459 -32.23 0.54 0.99
C PHE A 459 -32.40 -0.06 -0.42
N LYS A 460 -32.34 0.76 -1.48
CA LYS A 460 -32.59 0.29 -2.85
C LYS A 460 -31.41 -0.55 -3.33
N ASN A 461 -30.22 0.03 -3.34
CA ASN A 461 -29.03 -0.67 -3.81
C ASN A 461 -28.66 -1.84 -2.87
N VAL A 462 -28.94 -1.77 -1.55
CA VAL A 462 -28.83 -2.92 -0.63
C VAL A 462 -29.77 -4.06 -1.01
N SER A 463 -31.01 -3.76 -1.42
CA SER A 463 -31.98 -4.79 -1.87
C SER A 463 -31.56 -5.43 -3.19
N ASP A 464 -30.97 -4.64 -4.09
CA ASP A 464 -30.47 -5.09 -5.40
C ASP A 464 -29.18 -5.91 -5.32
N LEU A 465 -28.36 -5.79 -4.25
CA LEU A 465 -27.16 -6.63 -4.06
C LEU A 465 -27.47 -8.13 -4.22
N GLY A 466 -28.66 -8.57 -3.77
CA GLY A 466 -29.10 -9.96 -3.84
C GLY A 466 -29.28 -10.56 -5.25
N VAL A 467 -29.09 -9.80 -6.33
CA VAL A 467 -29.04 -10.36 -7.71
C VAL A 467 -27.63 -10.42 -8.31
N LEU A 468 -26.61 -9.92 -7.59
CA LEU A 468 -25.22 -9.86 -8.03
C LEU A 468 -24.45 -11.13 -7.64
N THR A 469 -24.90 -12.28 -8.13
CA THR A 469 -24.36 -13.60 -7.74
C THR A 469 -22.91 -13.86 -8.15
N ASN A 470 -22.29 -12.99 -8.97
CA ASN A 470 -20.87 -13.03 -9.31
C ASN A 470 -19.96 -12.31 -8.29
N LEU A 471 -20.53 -11.61 -7.30
CA LEU A 471 -19.80 -10.77 -6.36
C LEU A 471 -18.88 -11.61 -5.45
N ARG A 472 -17.59 -11.29 -5.46
CA ARG A 472 -16.50 -11.91 -4.69
C ARG A 472 -16.08 -11.04 -3.50
N ASP A 473 -16.06 -9.72 -3.69
CA ASP A 473 -15.59 -8.74 -2.71
C ASP A 473 -16.66 -7.69 -2.44
N LEU A 474 -17.05 -7.53 -1.17
CA LEU A 474 -18.08 -6.60 -0.74
C LEU A 474 -17.63 -5.84 0.52
N ASN A 475 -17.29 -4.56 0.35
CA ASN A 475 -16.97 -3.65 1.45
C ASN A 475 -18.09 -2.63 1.63
N LEU A 476 -18.92 -2.87 2.62
CA LEU A 476 -20.02 -2.01 3.05
C LEU A 476 -19.59 -1.12 4.23
N TYR A 477 -20.15 0.09 4.30
CA TYR A 477 -20.03 0.94 5.48
C TYR A 477 -21.40 1.39 5.98
N ARG A 478 -21.46 1.74 7.27
CA ARG A 478 -22.62 2.37 7.90
C ARG A 478 -22.25 3.81 8.28
N SER A 479 -22.97 4.79 7.74
CA SER A 479 -22.93 6.19 8.22
C SER A 479 -23.59 6.33 9.60
N LYS A 480 -23.48 7.53 10.20
CA LYS A 480 -24.14 7.91 11.46
C LYS A 480 -25.69 7.83 11.44
N GLN A 481 -26.30 7.39 10.34
CA GLN A 481 -27.75 7.17 10.26
C GLN A 481 -28.20 5.97 11.11
N VAL A 482 -29.44 6.03 11.58
CA VAL A 482 -30.13 4.89 12.18
C VAL A 482 -30.54 3.93 11.06
N LEU A 483 -30.21 2.64 11.22
CA LEU A 483 -30.75 1.57 10.38
C LEU A 483 -32.07 1.11 10.98
N THR A 484 -33.13 1.08 10.17
CA THR A 484 -34.42 0.47 10.52
C THR A 484 -34.34 -1.04 10.33
N ASP A 485 -35.16 -1.83 11.04
CA ASP A 485 -35.25 -3.28 10.86
C ASP A 485 -35.40 -3.66 9.37
N THR A 486 -36.25 -2.93 8.62
CA THR A 486 -36.43 -3.13 7.18
C THR A 486 -35.15 -3.04 6.35
N LYS A 487 -34.18 -2.18 6.72
CA LYS A 487 -32.88 -2.11 6.04
C LYS A 487 -31.95 -3.26 6.45
N ILE A 488 -32.05 -3.71 7.70
CA ILE A 488 -31.28 -4.85 8.24
C ILE A 488 -31.80 -6.17 7.64
N ASP A 489 -33.12 -6.35 7.56
CA ASP A 489 -33.78 -7.50 6.93
C ASP A 489 -33.47 -7.54 5.42
N ALA A 490 -33.46 -6.40 4.72
CA ALA A 490 -33.05 -6.31 3.32
C ALA A 490 -31.56 -6.68 3.12
N LEU A 491 -30.65 -6.13 3.94
CA LEU A 491 -29.24 -6.50 3.92
C LEU A 491 -29.05 -8.00 4.15
N THR A 492 -29.70 -8.55 5.17
CA THR A 492 -29.63 -9.98 5.54
C THR A 492 -30.14 -10.86 4.39
N THR A 493 -31.26 -10.47 3.77
CA THR A 493 -31.88 -11.15 2.61
C THR A 493 -31.03 -11.08 1.35
N SER A 494 -30.26 -10.00 1.15
CA SER A 494 -29.31 -9.88 0.04
C SER A 494 -28.04 -10.69 0.29
N LEU A 495 -27.42 -10.59 1.47
CA LEU A 495 -26.22 -11.34 1.84
C LEU A 495 -26.43 -12.86 1.73
N ALA A 496 -27.60 -13.36 2.16
CA ALA A 496 -27.97 -14.77 2.04
C ALA A 496 -28.03 -15.33 0.60
N LYS A 497 -27.98 -14.46 -0.43
CA LYS A 497 -27.97 -14.85 -1.86
C LYS A 497 -26.57 -14.82 -2.49
N LEU A 498 -25.56 -14.28 -1.81
CA LEU A 498 -24.21 -14.05 -2.35
C LEU A 498 -23.28 -15.25 -2.19
N CYS A 499 -23.69 -16.40 -2.73
CA CYS A 499 -23.03 -17.70 -2.54
C CYS A 499 -21.57 -17.79 -3.04
N ASN A 500 -21.09 -16.85 -3.85
CA ASN A 500 -19.72 -16.78 -4.38
C ASN A 500 -18.80 -15.80 -3.63
N LEU A 501 -19.29 -15.17 -2.55
CA LEU A 501 -18.56 -14.14 -1.82
C LEU A 501 -17.34 -14.71 -1.09
N ARG A 502 -16.16 -14.11 -1.31
CA ARG A 502 -14.88 -14.46 -0.68
C ARG A 502 -14.50 -13.46 0.42
N ASN A 503 -14.74 -12.17 0.21
CA ASN A 503 -14.37 -11.12 1.15
C ASN A 503 -15.60 -10.27 1.50
N LEU A 504 -16.02 -10.29 2.77
CA LEU A 504 -17.07 -9.44 3.31
C LEU A 504 -16.50 -8.52 4.40
N CYS A 505 -16.66 -7.21 4.22
CA CYS A 505 -16.33 -6.19 5.21
C CYS A 505 -17.54 -5.30 5.47
N ILE A 506 -17.90 -5.10 6.74
CA ILE A 506 -19.00 -4.25 7.20
C ILE A 506 -18.46 -3.34 8.30
N CYS A 507 -18.35 -2.04 8.04
CA CYS A 507 -17.71 -1.07 8.93
C CYS A 507 -18.68 -0.01 9.47
N SER A 508 -18.82 0.13 10.80
CA SER A 508 -19.57 1.25 11.40
C SER A 508 -18.67 2.47 11.68
N VAL A 509 -19.01 3.62 11.09
CA VAL A 509 -18.22 4.85 11.22
C VAL A 509 -18.74 5.71 12.37
N GLY A 510 -17.87 6.00 13.34
CA GLY A 510 -18.20 6.74 14.56
C GLY A 510 -18.68 5.83 15.68
N GLN A 511 -19.99 5.55 15.74
CA GLN A 511 -20.62 4.81 16.83
C GLN A 511 -20.71 3.29 16.57
N TRP A 512 -20.76 2.51 17.64
CA TRP A 512 -21.06 1.07 17.61
C TRP A 512 -22.54 0.83 17.32
N THR A 513 -22.88 -0.36 16.85
CA THR A 513 -24.26 -0.73 16.52
C THR A 513 -25.05 -1.21 17.75
N HIS A 514 -25.19 -0.34 18.77
CA HIS A 514 -25.78 -0.69 20.07
C HIS A 514 -27.16 -1.38 19.99
N ASP A 515 -28.03 -0.92 19.07
CA ASP A 515 -29.42 -1.37 18.90
C ASP A 515 -29.67 -2.28 17.68
N VAL A 516 -28.64 -2.83 17.03
CA VAL A 516 -28.87 -3.66 15.83
C VAL A 516 -29.32 -5.07 16.21
N ASN A 517 -30.46 -5.43 15.63
CA ASN A 517 -31.16 -6.71 15.77
C ASN A 517 -30.30 -7.89 15.30
N ASP A 518 -30.44 -9.08 15.92
CA ASP A 518 -29.57 -10.25 15.70
C ASP A 518 -29.68 -10.91 14.31
N ARG A 519 -30.36 -10.28 13.34
CA ARG A 519 -30.65 -10.87 12.02
C ARG A 519 -29.45 -11.46 11.30
N LEU A 520 -28.28 -10.81 11.40
CA LEU A 520 -27.04 -11.27 10.80
C LEU A 520 -26.41 -12.45 11.58
N GLY A 521 -26.58 -12.51 12.90
CA GLY A 521 -26.14 -13.63 13.74
C GLY A 521 -27.05 -14.85 13.64
N SER A 522 -28.35 -14.61 13.50
CA SER A 522 -29.44 -15.58 13.32
C SER A 522 -29.63 -16.10 11.88
N LEU A 523 -28.68 -15.84 10.96
CA LEU A 523 -28.68 -16.49 9.64
C LEU A 523 -28.61 -18.01 9.79
N SER A 524 -29.40 -18.74 8.99
CA SER A 524 -29.46 -20.21 9.00
C SER A 524 -28.29 -20.90 8.29
N HIS A 525 -27.53 -20.15 7.48
CA HIS A 525 -26.33 -20.59 6.78
C HIS A 525 -25.42 -19.37 6.54
N PRO A 526 -24.10 -19.55 6.32
CA PRO A 526 -23.23 -18.44 5.92
C PRO A 526 -23.67 -17.81 4.59
N PRO A 527 -23.33 -16.53 4.34
CA PRO A 527 -23.47 -15.91 3.01
C PRO A 527 -22.77 -16.71 1.90
N SER A 528 -21.60 -17.29 2.21
CA SER A 528 -20.87 -18.21 1.34
C SER A 528 -19.96 -19.14 2.17
N PHE A 529 -19.85 -20.41 1.77
CA PHE A 529 -18.84 -21.36 2.29
C PHE A 529 -17.44 -21.14 1.69
N HIS A 530 -17.33 -20.28 0.66
CA HIS A 530 -16.08 -19.87 0.04
C HIS A 530 -15.51 -18.59 0.65
N ILE A 531 -16.04 -18.14 1.80
CA ILE A 531 -15.59 -16.92 2.47
C ILE A 531 -14.18 -17.12 3.06
N GLU A 532 -13.28 -16.23 2.67
CA GLU A 532 -11.86 -16.18 3.04
C GLU A 532 -11.60 -15.08 4.09
N LYS A 533 -12.42 -14.03 4.07
CA LYS A 533 -12.33 -12.87 4.98
C LYS A 533 -13.73 -12.42 5.41
N LEU A 534 -13.95 -12.34 6.71
CA LEU A 534 -15.17 -11.80 7.31
C LEU A 534 -14.82 -10.73 8.36
N GLU A 535 -15.18 -9.48 8.11
CA GLU A 535 -14.95 -8.37 9.05
C GLU A 535 -16.23 -7.60 9.38
N LEU A 536 -16.65 -7.63 10.64
CA LEU A 536 -17.83 -6.96 11.18
C LEU A 536 -17.39 -5.84 12.15
N ILE A 537 -16.67 -4.85 11.61
CA ILE A 537 -15.93 -3.84 12.36
C ILE A 537 -16.88 -2.84 13.02
N ARG A 538 -16.86 -2.83 14.37
CA ARG A 538 -17.80 -2.07 15.24
C ARG A 538 -19.27 -2.46 15.07
N TRP A 539 -19.53 -3.62 14.45
CA TRP A 539 -20.86 -4.19 14.30
C TRP A 539 -21.10 -5.18 15.45
N LEU A 540 -21.64 -4.63 16.54
CA LEU A 540 -21.90 -5.29 17.81
C LEU A 540 -23.07 -6.27 17.70
N LEU A 541 -22.75 -7.56 17.55
CA LEU A 541 -23.69 -8.67 17.67
C LEU A 541 -23.95 -8.98 19.16
N PRO A 542 -25.05 -9.67 19.53
CA PRO A 542 -25.24 -10.15 20.90
C PRO A 542 -24.17 -11.18 21.30
N ARG A 543 -23.94 -12.18 20.43
CA ARG A 543 -23.06 -13.35 20.63
C ARG A 543 -22.41 -13.77 19.32
N VAL A 544 -21.54 -14.77 19.36
CA VAL A 544 -20.91 -15.35 18.17
C VAL A 544 -21.98 -16.05 17.30
N PRO A 545 -22.09 -15.73 16.00
CA PRO A 545 -23.03 -16.40 15.08
C PRO A 545 -22.73 -17.89 14.92
N ARG A 546 -23.76 -18.74 15.04
CA ARG A 546 -23.63 -20.21 14.94
C ARG A 546 -23.23 -20.72 13.55
N TRP A 547 -23.40 -19.90 12.51
CA TRP A 547 -22.98 -20.22 11.14
C TRP A 547 -21.48 -19.96 10.90
N ILE A 548 -20.77 -19.37 11.87
CA ILE A 548 -19.31 -19.23 11.86
C ILE A 548 -18.74 -20.41 12.66
N ASN A 549 -18.60 -21.55 12.00
CA ASN A 549 -18.20 -22.85 12.55
C ASN A 549 -17.19 -23.54 11.61
N GLY A 550 -16.80 -24.78 11.92
CA GLY A 550 -15.89 -25.58 11.09
C GLY A 550 -16.28 -25.78 9.61
N ASP A 551 -17.52 -25.50 9.18
CA ASP A 551 -17.91 -25.57 7.77
C ASP A 551 -17.22 -24.49 6.91
N LEU A 552 -16.73 -23.40 7.52
CA LEU A 552 -16.02 -22.31 6.84
C LEU A 552 -14.54 -22.63 6.60
N GLN A 553 -14.29 -23.73 5.88
CA GLN A 553 -12.97 -24.30 5.59
C GLN A 553 -11.95 -23.32 4.99
N ASN A 554 -12.40 -22.26 4.31
CA ASN A 554 -11.55 -21.28 3.63
C ASN A 554 -11.28 -20.00 4.45
N LEU A 555 -11.91 -19.82 5.62
CA LEU A 555 -11.88 -18.56 6.37
C LEU A 555 -10.51 -18.34 7.00
N ILE A 556 -9.76 -17.38 6.45
CA ILE A 556 -8.39 -17.03 6.85
C ILE A 556 -8.38 -15.86 7.85
N ARG A 557 -9.31 -14.91 7.71
CA ARG A 557 -9.44 -13.78 8.64
C ARG A 557 -10.86 -13.60 9.16
N LEU A 558 -10.98 -13.46 10.47
CA LEU A 558 -12.23 -13.15 11.17
C LEU A 558 -12.06 -11.92 12.08
N ASN A 559 -12.92 -10.91 11.91
CA ASN A 559 -13.04 -9.77 12.83
C ASN A 559 -14.49 -9.66 13.31
N LEU A 560 -14.72 -9.91 14.59
CA LEU A 560 -16.04 -9.91 15.24
C LEU A 560 -16.10 -8.95 16.43
N SER A 561 -17.29 -8.42 16.65
CA SER A 561 -17.66 -7.61 17.81
C SER A 561 -18.93 -8.20 18.44
N VAL A 562 -18.87 -8.65 19.70
CA VAL A 562 -19.97 -9.31 20.41
C VAL A 562 -20.23 -8.65 21.76
N LYS A 563 -21.48 -8.69 22.27
CA LYS A 563 -21.79 -8.19 23.62
C LYS A 563 -21.24 -9.13 24.68
N GLU A 564 -21.41 -10.44 24.48
CA GLU A 564 -20.93 -11.51 25.35
C GLU A 564 -20.32 -12.64 24.52
N THR A 565 -19.47 -13.46 25.14
CA THR A 565 -19.05 -14.76 24.59
C THR A 565 -18.81 -15.79 25.70
N SER A 566 -18.68 -17.05 25.32
CA SER A 566 -18.51 -18.20 26.21
C SER A 566 -17.57 -19.24 25.60
N THR A 567 -16.99 -20.10 26.44
CA THR A 567 -16.10 -21.20 26.03
C THR A 567 -16.64 -22.01 24.85
N ASN A 568 -17.94 -22.37 24.85
CA ASN A 568 -18.52 -23.16 23.77
C ASN A 568 -18.50 -22.42 22.42
N GLU A 569 -18.78 -21.12 22.42
CA GLU A 569 -18.75 -20.27 21.22
C GLU A 569 -17.31 -20.08 20.73
N VAL A 570 -16.33 -19.96 21.63
CA VAL A 570 -14.90 -19.90 21.32
C VAL A 570 -14.36 -21.24 20.79
N CYS A 571 -14.82 -22.38 21.31
CA CYS A 571 -14.48 -23.69 20.77
C CYS A 571 -14.99 -23.88 19.34
N ILE A 572 -16.20 -23.41 19.02
CA ILE A 572 -16.75 -23.44 17.65
C ILE A 572 -15.90 -22.58 16.68
N LEU A 573 -15.40 -21.43 17.13
CA LEU A 573 -14.41 -20.66 16.35
C LEU A 573 -13.06 -21.41 16.23
N GLY A 574 -12.70 -22.22 17.23
CA GLY A 574 -11.52 -23.07 17.23
C GLY A 574 -11.56 -24.24 16.24
N GLU A 575 -12.74 -24.62 15.75
CA GLU A 575 -12.92 -25.63 14.70
C GLU A 575 -12.53 -25.11 13.29
N LEU A 576 -12.32 -23.79 13.12
CA LEU A 576 -11.97 -23.18 11.84
C LEU A 576 -10.54 -23.59 11.42
N PRO A 577 -10.36 -24.39 10.35
CA PRO A 577 -9.08 -25.04 10.07
C PRO A 577 -8.04 -24.12 9.44
N SER A 578 -8.49 -23.09 8.70
CA SER A 578 -7.64 -22.15 7.94
C SER A 578 -7.50 -20.78 8.61
N LEU A 579 -8.10 -20.57 9.78
CA LEU A 579 -8.14 -19.25 10.42
C LEU A 579 -6.75 -18.86 10.90
N ASN A 580 -6.18 -17.81 10.30
CA ASN A 580 -4.82 -17.33 10.54
C ASN A 580 -4.78 -16.05 11.40
N ASP A 581 -5.80 -15.19 11.28
CA ASP A 581 -5.97 -13.99 12.12
C ASP A 581 -7.40 -13.86 12.66
N LEU A 582 -7.50 -13.73 13.99
CA LEU A 582 -8.73 -13.53 14.73
C LEU A 582 -8.68 -12.23 15.53
N TYR A 583 -9.53 -11.27 15.16
CA TYR A 583 -9.88 -10.15 16.02
C TYR A 583 -11.23 -10.42 16.69
N LEU A 584 -11.23 -10.55 18.02
CA LEU A 584 -12.45 -10.74 18.83
C LEU A 584 -12.58 -9.61 19.85
N TRP A 585 -13.57 -8.75 19.64
CA TRP A 585 -13.96 -7.71 20.58
C TRP A 585 -15.21 -8.14 21.34
N VAL A 586 -15.16 -8.09 22.67
CA VAL A 586 -16.26 -8.43 23.57
C VAL A 586 -16.66 -7.17 24.37
N GLN A 587 -17.95 -6.89 24.56
CA GLN A 587 -18.35 -5.75 25.39
C GLN A 587 -18.21 -6.06 26.88
N ASN A 588 -18.82 -7.17 27.31
CA ASN A 588 -18.96 -7.55 28.71
C ASN A 588 -18.21 -8.87 28.95
N CYS A 589 -17.22 -8.87 29.83
CA CYS A 589 -16.63 -10.12 30.30
C CYS A 589 -17.60 -10.86 31.25
N PRO A 590 -17.56 -12.20 31.32
CA PRO A 590 -18.64 -12.96 31.95
C PRO A 590 -18.75 -12.70 33.45
N GLN A 591 -19.94 -12.32 33.91
CA GLN A 591 -20.19 -12.01 35.32
C GLN A 591 -20.21 -13.30 36.16
N GLU A 592 -19.28 -13.35 37.13
CA GLU A 592 -19.02 -14.45 38.08
C GLU A 592 -18.56 -15.79 37.47
N ARG A 593 -17.30 -16.15 37.76
CA ARG A 593 -16.66 -17.47 37.51
C ARG A 593 -16.59 -17.97 36.05
N GLY A 594 -17.17 -17.29 35.07
CA GLY A 594 -17.07 -17.64 33.66
C GLY A 594 -15.72 -17.26 33.03
N SER A 595 -14.70 -18.12 33.13
CA SER A 595 -13.49 -17.97 32.31
C SER A 595 -13.77 -18.31 30.85
N ILE A 596 -13.28 -17.50 29.92
CA ILE A 596 -13.24 -17.82 28.49
C ILE A 596 -12.07 -18.79 28.27
N VAL A 597 -12.39 -20.08 28.09
CA VAL A 597 -11.37 -21.13 27.94
C VAL A 597 -11.11 -21.42 26.46
N PHE A 598 -9.85 -21.34 26.07
CA PHE A 598 -9.33 -21.78 24.78
C PHE A 598 -8.81 -23.21 24.93
N GLY A 599 -9.68 -24.18 24.62
CA GLY A 599 -9.44 -25.61 24.82
C GLY A 599 -8.45 -26.27 23.83
N PRO A 600 -7.96 -27.48 24.13
CA PRO A 600 -6.96 -28.19 23.33
C PRO A 600 -7.43 -28.45 21.88
N LEU A 601 -6.47 -28.52 20.95
CA LEU A 601 -6.66 -28.73 19.51
C LEU A 601 -7.40 -27.61 18.75
N GLY A 602 -7.93 -26.60 19.44
CA GLY A 602 -8.55 -25.44 18.79
C GLY A 602 -7.53 -24.56 18.05
N PHE A 603 -7.99 -23.92 16.98
CA PHE A 603 -7.27 -22.88 16.22
C PHE A 603 -5.94 -23.36 15.57
N PRO A 604 -5.95 -24.43 14.74
CA PRO A 604 -4.74 -25.09 14.26
C PRO A 604 -3.81 -24.19 13.42
N ALA A 605 -4.36 -23.32 12.57
CA ALA A 605 -3.61 -22.45 11.66
C ALA A 605 -3.44 -20.99 12.15
N LEU A 606 -3.87 -20.69 13.39
CA LEU A 606 -3.92 -19.32 13.90
C LEU A 606 -2.52 -18.83 14.24
N GLU A 607 -2.07 -17.78 13.55
CA GLU A 607 -0.77 -17.14 13.79
C GLU A 607 -0.91 -15.82 14.56
N HIS A 608 -2.06 -15.15 14.42
CA HIS A 608 -2.34 -13.87 15.05
C HIS A 608 -3.68 -13.91 15.81
N LEU A 609 -3.66 -13.53 17.08
CA LEU A 609 -4.84 -13.41 17.92
C LEU A 609 -4.89 -12.02 18.54
N LYS A 610 -5.96 -11.27 18.30
CA LYS A 610 -6.22 -9.98 18.94
C LYS A 610 -7.54 -10.01 19.70
N ILE A 611 -7.47 -9.90 21.03
CA ILE A 611 -8.65 -9.89 21.92
C ILE A 611 -8.81 -8.51 22.58
N TYR A 612 -10.05 -8.06 22.69
CA TYR A 612 -10.48 -6.95 23.54
C TYR A 612 -11.67 -7.42 24.38
N CYS A 613 -11.76 -6.99 25.64
CA CYS A 613 -12.99 -7.05 26.44
C CYS A 613 -13.08 -5.84 27.35
N GLY A 614 -14.31 -5.40 27.69
CA GLY A 614 -14.54 -4.50 28.83
C GLY A 614 -14.49 -5.25 30.16
N GLY A 615 -13.96 -4.61 31.20
CA GLY A 615 -13.65 -5.24 32.48
C GLY A 615 -12.27 -5.91 32.53
N ASP A 616 -12.07 -6.76 33.54
CA ASP A 616 -10.81 -7.45 33.81
C ASP A 616 -10.56 -8.65 32.86
N LEU A 617 -10.37 -8.37 31.57
CA LEU A 617 -10.16 -9.39 30.54
C LEU A 617 -9.12 -10.44 30.93
N LEU A 618 -7.98 -9.99 31.44
CA LEU A 618 -6.79 -10.83 31.57
C LEU A 618 -6.96 -11.93 32.64
N SER A 619 -7.79 -11.72 33.67
CA SER A 619 -8.16 -12.78 34.62
C SER A 619 -9.28 -13.70 34.11
N CYS A 620 -10.08 -13.25 33.13
CA CYS A 620 -11.10 -14.06 32.47
C CYS A 620 -10.53 -15.01 31.41
N LEU A 621 -9.33 -14.77 30.87
CA LEU A 621 -8.72 -15.59 29.83
C LEU A 621 -7.99 -16.82 30.39
N ARG A 622 -8.26 -17.99 29.82
CA ARG A 622 -7.51 -19.22 30.10
C ARG A 622 -7.23 -20.01 28.83
N PHE A 623 -5.98 -20.39 28.63
CA PHE A 623 -5.52 -21.27 27.55
C PHE A 623 -5.24 -22.68 28.10
N GLU A 624 -5.46 -23.72 27.30
CA GLU A 624 -5.18 -25.12 27.69
C GLU A 624 -4.11 -25.76 26.81
N ALA A 625 -3.43 -26.78 27.34
CA ALA A 625 -2.28 -27.39 26.69
C ALA A 625 -2.61 -27.93 25.29
N GLY A 626 -1.90 -27.44 24.27
CA GLY A 626 -2.11 -27.84 22.87
C GLY A 626 -3.19 -27.03 22.12
N VAL A 627 -3.58 -25.86 22.61
CA VAL A 627 -4.34 -24.85 21.84
C VAL A 627 -3.42 -23.99 20.97
N MET A 628 -3.92 -23.51 19.82
CA MET A 628 -3.23 -22.56 18.92
C MET A 628 -1.75 -22.91 18.60
N PRO A 629 -1.47 -24.12 18.08
CA PRO A 629 -0.09 -24.59 17.89
C PRO A 629 0.76 -23.74 16.93
N SER A 630 0.14 -22.86 16.14
CA SER A 630 0.80 -21.99 15.16
C SER A 630 0.97 -20.52 15.62
N LEU A 631 0.51 -20.16 16.83
CA LEU A 631 0.41 -18.75 17.25
C LEU A 631 1.78 -18.07 17.32
N LYS A 632 1.93 -16.91 16.67
CA LYS A 632 3.15 -16.08 16.66
C LYS A 632 2.96 -14.76 17.41
N LYS A 633 1.77 -14.15 17.33
CA LYS A 633 1.45 -12.86 17.95
C LYS A 633 0.16 -12.95 18.77
N LEU A 634 0.25 -12.65 20.06
CA LEU A 634 -0.90 -12.38 20.92
C LEU A 634 -0.99 -10.86 21.11
N THR A 635 -2.17 -10.30 20.88
CA THR A 635 -2.44 -8.87 21.11
C THR A 635 -3.63 -8.74 22.04
N VAL A 636 -3.45 -8.10 23.19
CA VAL A 636 -4.55 -7.93 24.16
C VAL A 636 -4.78 -6.44 24.42
N SER A 637 -6.02 -6.01 24.23
CA SER A 637 -6.47 -4.66 24.61
C SER A 637 -7.18 -4.72 25.96
N TYR A 638 -6.82 -3.83 26.88
CA TYR A 638 -7.27 -3.85 28.26
C TYR A 638 -7.63 -2.44 28.78
N MET A 639 -8.50 -2.38 29.79
CA MET A 639 -8.82 -1.14 30.52
C MET A 639 -7.97 -1.07 31.80
N ASP A 640 -7.04 -0.12 31.88
CA ASP A 640 -6.06 -0.07 32.98
C ASP A 640 -6.69 0.12 34.38
N HIS A 641 -7.84 0.81 34.42
CA HIS A 641 -8.64 1.03 35.63
C HIS A 641 -9.56 -0.14 36.02
N GLU A 642 -9.77 -1.12 35.13
CA GLU A 642 -10.60 -2.31 35.38
C GLU A 642 -9.76 -3.59 35.52
N TRP A 643 -8.57 -3.64 34.91
CA TRP A 643 -7.63 -4.75 35.02
C TRP A 643 -7.21 -4.97 36.47
N SER A 644 -7.10 -6.23 36.89
CA SER A 644 -6.58 -6.61 38.21
C SER A 644 -5.06 -6.45 38.32
N GLY A 645 -4.32 -6.59 37.22
CA GLY A 645 -2.85 -6.74 37.23
C GLY A 645 -2.40 -8.21 37.22
N THR A 646 -3.24 -9.12 36.72
CA THR A 646 -2.91 -10.54 36.47
C THR A 646 -2.73 -10.81 34.97
N ALA A 647 -1.95 -11.83 34.61
CA ALA A 647 -1.85 -12.35 33.24
C ALA A 647 -2.81 -13.52 32.99
N PRO A 648 -3.08 -13.90 31.72
CA PRO A 648 -3.93 -15.03 31.38
C PRO A 648 -3.36 -16.36 31.87
N VAL A 649 -4.23 -17.23 32.37
CA VAL A 649 -3.82 -18.56 32.86
C VAL A 649 -3.50 -19.48 31.68
N GLY A 650 -2.41 -20.24 31.74
CA GLY A 650 -2.05 -21.20 30.69
C GLY A 650 -1.38 -20.59 29.46
N ILE A 651 -0.97 -19.31 29.52
CA ILE A 651 -0.25 -18.62 28.44
C ILE A 651 1.09 -19.31 28.09
N GLU A 652 1.70 -19.99 29.06
CA GLU A 652 2.86 -20.87 28.92
C GLU A 652 2.62 -22.10 28.03
N HIS A 653 1.37 -22.36 27.61
CA HIS A 653 1.03 -23.41 26.64
C HIS A 653 1.13 -22.95 25.18
N LEU A 654 1.34 -21.65 24.91
CA LEU A 654 1.40 -21.06 23.57
C LEU A 654 2.82 -21.18 22.97
N LEU A 655 3.29 -22.42 22.79
CA LEU A 655 4.70 -22.78 22.58
C LEU A 655 5.43 -22.10 21.39
N ASN A 656 4.71 -21.60 20.37
CA ASN A 656 5.28 -20.95 19.19
C ASN A 656 5.19 -19.41 19.20
N LEU A 657 4.65 -18.83 20.28
CA LEU A 657 4.47 -17.40 20.47
C LEU A 657 5.82 -16.67 20.36
N ARG A 658 5.80 -15.43 19.87
CA ARG A 658 7.00 -14.60 19.63
C ARG A 658 6.84 -13.16 20.11
N GLU A 659 5.61 -12.68 20.17
CA GLU A 659 5.30 -11.31 20.54
C GLU A 659 3.97 -11.24 21.28
N ILE A 660 3.98 -10.61 22.45
CA ILE A 660 2.79 -10.19 23.19
C ILE A 660 2.72 -8.67 23.10
N GLN A 661 1.69 -8.13 22.47
CA GLN A 661 1.40 -6.70 22.44
C GLN A 661 0.24 -6.35 23.39
N LEU A 662 0.47 -5.42 24.32
CA LEU A 662 -0.55 -4.97 25.26
C LEU A 662 -0.99 -3.53 24.94
N PHE A 663 -2.26 -3.34 24.58
CA PHE A 663 -2.80 -2.03 24.21
C PHE A 663 -3.75 -1.48 25.30
N PRO A 664 -3.33 -0.47 26.09
CA PRO A 664 -4.23 0.20 27.02
C PRO A 664 -5.31 0.98 26.26
N SER A 665 -6.57 0.86 26.67
CA SER A 665 -7.73 1.45 25.99
C SER A 665 -8.25 2.74 26.65
N SER A 666 -7.38 3.49 27.33
CA SER A 666 -7.74 4.62 28.20
C SER A 666 -7.17 5.96 27.75
N ASP A 667 -7.99 7.02 27.80
CA ASP A 667 -7.58 8.42 27.56
C ASP A 667 -6.63 8.99 28.64
N SER A 668 -6.34 8.25 29.72
CA SER A 668 -5.56 8.70 30.89
C SER A 668 -4.04 8.83 30.66
N GLY A 669 -3.53 8.44 29.50
CA GLY A 669 -2.16 8.76 29.03
C GLY A 669 -0.98 8.22 29.84
N THR A 670 -1.22 7.38 30.85
CA THR A 670 -0.19 6.80 31.72
C THR A 670 -0.36 5.28 31.79
N VAL A 671 0.74 4.56 31.52
CA VAL A 671 0.76 3.09 31.45
C VAL A 671 1.69 2.58 32.55
N ASP A 672 1.16 1.83 33.52
CA ASP A 672 1.98 1.23 34.57
C ASP A 672 2.78 0.03 34.02
N LYS A 673 3.93 0.34 33.40
CA LYS A 673 4.85 -0.66 32.85
C LYS A 673 5.43 -1.59 33.91
N ASP A 674 5.46 -1.17 35.18
CA ASP A 674 5.96 -2.01 36.29
C ASP A 674 4.86 -2.94 36.81
N ARG A 675 3.58 -2.60 36.69
CA ARG A 675 2.44 -3.52 36.82
C ARG A 675 2.39 -4.52 35.67
N ILE A 676 2.63 -4.08 34.43
CA ILE A 676 2.75 -4.99 33.27
C ILE A 676 3.86 -6.02 33.49
N ARG A 677 5.07 -5.57 33.83
CA ARG A 677 6.21 -6.46 34.08
C ARG A 677 5.91 -7.47 35.20
N ARG A 678 5.34 -7.03 36.32
CA ARG A 678 4.94 -7.93 37.42
C ARG A 678 3.85 -8.93 37.01
N ALA A 679 2.84 -8.50 36.26
CA ALA A 679 1.74 -9.37 35.83
C ALA A 679 2.23 -10.49 34.89
N PHE A 680 3.22 -10.21 34.04
CA PHE A 680 3.77 -11.13 33.04
C PHE A 680 5.17 -11.65 33.39
N THR A 681 5.66 -11.54 34.64
CA THR A 681 7.04 -11.95 35.01
C THR A 681 7.28 -13.43 34.67
N ASP A 682 6.43 -14.32 35.17
CA ASP A 682 6.51 -15.76 34.94
C ASP A 682 6.47 -16.13 33.44
N VAL A 683 5.84 -15.29 32.61
CA VAL A 683 5.74 -15.45 31.15
C VAL A 683 7.04 -15.02 30.45
N ILE A 684 7.68 -13.96 30.96
CA ILE A 684 8.98 -13.44 30.49
C ILE A 684 10.14 -14.32 31.00
N GLU A 685 9.97 -15.05 32.10
CA GLU A 685 10.94 -16.05 32.54
C GLU A 685 10.81 -17.39 31.80
N ALA A 686 9.62 -17.70 31.26
CA ALA A 686 9.37 -18.90 30.45
C ALA A 686 9.77 -18.77 28.95
N HIS A 687 9.99 -17.54 28.46
CA HIS A 687 10.20 -17.22 27.05
C HIS A 687 11.21 -16.08 26.87
N ASP A 688 12.13 -16.19 25.90
CA ASP A 688 13.29 -15.28 25.74
C ASP A 688 12.98 -13.77 25.94
N ASP A 689 13.87 -13.11 26.69
CA ASP A 689 13.75 -11.72 27.17
C ASP A 689 13.64 -10.71 26.02
N GLY A 690 12.39 -10.38 25.67
CA GLY A 690 12.06 -9.54 24.51
C GLY A 690 10.65 -9.74 23.93
N MET A 691 9.92 -10.80 24.30
CA MET A 691 8.58 -11.07 23.75
C MET A 691 7.51 -10.01 24.08
N VAL A 692 7.55 -9.37 25.25
CA VAL A 692 6.45 -8.49 25.71
C VAL A 692 6.71 -7.04 25.34
N ARG A 693 5.87 -6.49 24.45
CA ARG A 693 5.90 -5.09 23.99
C ARG A 693 4.69 -4.32 24.53
N SER A 694 4.96 -3.22 25.25
CA SER A 694 4.00 -2.33 25.92
C SER A 694 3.98 -0.91 25.33
#